data_AF-A0ABD2Q2A6-F1
#
_entry.id   AF-A0ABD2Q2A6-F1
#
_cell.length_a   1.000
_cell.length_b   1.000
_cell.length_c   1.000
_cell.angle_alpha   90.00
_cell.angle_beta   90.00
_cell.angle_gamma   90.00
#
_symmetry.space_group_name_H-M   'P 1'
#
loop_
_entity.id
_entity.type
_entity.pdbx_description
1 polymer ?
#
loop_
_entity_poly.entity_id
_entity_poly.type
_entity_poly.pdbx_seq_one_letter_code
_entity_poly.pdbx_strand_id
1 'polypeptide(L)'
;RKQCRILIKGKNERQLQFEADSPEEKEAWCTAIREGIFNSIAKNNFQRAKTFDLATVEQLELEPLELTENQTVLESIRLLPGNRHCADCGMEDPQWVSLNLSVLVCISCAGVHRELGTHLSKIRSLDLDSIPDEQMFLLRHTGNMLSNGLWYNALSEGEEEHFKSPNWDYDERKSHIQEKYVRRYYFVPVPGTEDEINEKFQTALSKNDVTLFLHILISISSVADSSSQDRKKQFLELTSQLSEKGFTQIVEWQMTSLSCAQASKSMRSKVYLCKTALVSAVSGFLFGYDTGVISGAMIQLRQIFSLDYLYQELVISVTIIAAALFAFISGPASERFGRSPILKISSLLFLAGSVIIAIAHSTTMLLIGRFVVGCAIGLSSMITPMYLAECAPVSYRGLLITLNTLFITGGQFLASLLDGALYYNRENGWRYMLGLAAIPAAIQFIGLFFLDESPRWLALHGRPEEARAVLKKIYDEKFAEEDDSIVEKELSQILQSSLQQEEEHESEEMQDTTDPSVALSHKRKVRNSWLKMFTSKGLLKAMAIGCGLQLFQQLSGINTVMYYGASILSMAGMTAGAENESSVVWLAALVAFMNFAFSVLGMYLVNKMRRRTLLISSLICVSLSLVLLGAGFKIIEKTSSQVTVDEAGGQLGDMCHSSLTCDQCVQHTDQICGYCFEVDPTNMSIVNGSCARAVQDYATQAIYGRCSNTSRPTNIHWIMDACPTKYSWMILIGLVFYLMGFAPGMGHLPWIINVELYPNWARSNGNALAVATNWLANLIISMTFLTMTASLTRYGTFFLFAGFAILGAILSYLFVPETKGISIDEITIN
;
A
#
# COMPACT_ATOMS: atom_id res chain seq x y z
N ARG A 1 -36.22 1.05 -29.24
CA ARG A 1 -36.57 -0.03 -28.29
C ARG A 1 -35.31 -0.84 -28.03
N LYS A 2 -34.55 -0.52 -26.97
CA LYS A 2 -33.37 -1.31 -26.56
C LYS A 2 -33.88 -2.33 -25.53
N GLN A 3 -34.06 -3.58 -25.96
CA GLN A 3 -34.54 -4.67 -25.11
C GLN A 3 -33.45 -5.08 -24.10
N CYS A 4 -33.83 -5.26 -22.83
CA CYS A 4 -32.94 -5.76 -21.78
C CYS A 4 -33.03 -7.28 -21.72
N ARG A 5 -31.95 -7.96 -22.12
CA ARG A 5 -31.86 -9.42 -22.11
C ARG A 5 -31.20 -9.93 -20.82
N ILE A 6 -31.74 -11.02 -20.29
CA ILE A 6 -31.16 -11.77 -19.18
C ILE A 6 -30.69 -13.10 -19.75
N LEU A 7 -29.41 -13.41 -19.58
CA LEU A 7 -28.76 -14.61 -20.14
C LEU A 7 -28.35 -15.52 -19.00
N ILE A 8 -28.93 -16.71 -18.95
CA ILE A 8 -28.59 -17.75 -17.97
C ILE A 8 -28.01 -18.93 -18.76
N LYS A 9 -26.72 -19.22 -18.56
CA LYS A 9 -26.00 -20.28 -19.28
C LYS A 9 -25.92 -21.53 -18.43
N GLY A 10 -26.65 -22.58 -18.82
CA GLY A 10 -26.55 -23.91 -18.20
C GLY A 10 -25.38 -24.73 -18.77
N LYS A 11 -24.97 -25.79 -18.05
CA LYS A 11 -23.79 -26.63 -18.35
C LYS A 11 -23.84 -27.40 -19.69
N ASN A 12 -24.97 -27.43 -20.40
CA ASN A 12 -25.10 -28.10 -21.70
C ASN A 12 -24.92 -27.13 -22.90
N GLU A 13 -24.32 -25.97 -22.66
CA GLU A 13 -24.28 -24.81 -23.57
C GLU A 13 -25.64 -24.26 -24.04
N ARG A 14 -26.77 -24.84 -23.61
CA ARG A 14 -28.09 -24.22 -23.85
C ARG A 14 -28.26 -22.99 -22.97
N GLN A 15 -28.36 -21.84 -23.63
CA GLN A 15 -28.68 -20.55 -23.04
C GLN A 15 -30.20 -20.42 -22.89
N LEU A 16 -30.67 -20.19 -21.67
CA LEU A 16 -32.04 -19.73 -21.44
C LEU A 16 -32.00 -18.21 -21.34
N GLN A 17 -32.68 -17.58 -22.29
CA GLN A 17 -32.75 -16.14 -22.42
C GLN A 17 -34.15 -15.69 -22.01
N PHE A 18 -34.23 -14.86 -20.98
CA PHE A 18 -35.47 -14.19 -20.59
C PHE A 18 -35.42 -12.76 -21.12
N GLU A 19 -36.50 -12.34 -21.77
CA GLU A 19 -36.63 -11.02 -22.38
C GLU A 19 -37.74 -10.28 -21.64
N ALA A 20 -37.38 -9.15 -21.03
CA ALA A 20 -38.32 -8.26 -20.37
C ALA A 20 -38.59 -7.05 -21.26
N ASP A 21 -39.85 -6.62 -21.36
CA ASP A 21 -40.26 -5.57 -22.29
C ASP A 21 -39.90 -4.17 -21.77
N SER A 22 -39.64 -4.03 -20.46
CA SER A 22 -39.21 -2.79 -19.81
C SER A 22 -38.11 -3.03 -18.74
N PRO A 23 -37.28 -2.01 -18.44
CA PRO A 23 -36.32 -2.08 -17.34
C PRO A 23 -37.00 -2.29 -15.98
N GLU A 24 -38.19 -1.71 -15.77
CA GLU A 24 -38.95 -1.87 -14.52
C GLU A 24 -39.43 -3.32 -14.34
N GLU A 25 -39.84 -4.00 -15.41
CA GLU A 25 -40.29 -5.40 -15.37
C GLU A 25 -39.11 -6.36 -15.10
N LYS A 26 -37.93 -6.08 -15.67
CA LYS A 26 -36.69 -6.80 -15.33
C LYS A 26 -36.35 -6.66 -13.85
N GLU A 27 -36.46 -5.45 -13.30
CA GLU A 27 -36.15 -5.19 -11.90
C GLU A 27 -37.21 -5.78 -10.96
N ALA A 28 -38.48 -5.79 -11.36
CA ALA A 28 -39.57 -6.48 -10.66
C ALA A 28 -39.38 -8.00 -10.65
N TRP A 29 -38.97 -8.63 -11.77
CA TRP A 29 -38.67 -10.07 -11.81
C TRP A 29 -37.45 -10.41 -10.94
N CYS A 30 -36.38 -9.63 -11.02
CA CYS A 30 -35.21 -9.83 -10.16
C CYS A 30 -35.52 -9.62 -8.69
N THR A 31 -36.43 -8.70 -8.35
CA THR A 31 -36.85 -8.41 -6.98
C THR A 31 -37.82 -9.46 -6.46
N ALA A 32 -38.78 -9.93 -7.25
CA ALA A 32 -39.68 -11.04 -6.90
C ALA A 32 -38.93 -12.35 -6.68
N ILE A 33 -37.92 -12.65 -7.50
CA ILE A 33 -37.02 -13.81 -7.31
C ILE A 33 -36.20 -13.65 -6.01
N ARG A 34 -35.70 -12.44 -5.72
CA ARG A 34 -34.91 -12.13 -4.52
C ARG A 34 -35.73 -12.17 -3.23
N GLU A 35 -36.93 -11.59 -3.22
CA GLU A 35 -37.85 -11.58 -2.08
C GLU A 35 -38.47 -12.97 -1.86
N GLY A 36 -38.71 -13.75 -2.92
CA GLY A 36 -39.13 -15.15 -2.81
C GLY A 36 -38.08 -16.00 -2.08
N ILE A 37 -36.80 -15.74 -2.30
CA ILE A 37 -35.68 -16.45 -1.64
C ILE A 37 -35.48 -15.95 -0.20
N PHE A 38 -35.55 -14.64 0.03
CA PHE A 38 -35.35 -14.04 1.37
C PHE A 38 -36.50 -14.37 2.33
N ASN A 39 -37.76 -14.32 1.86
CA ASN A 39 -38.92 -14.70 2.67
C ASN A 39 -38.99 -16.20 2.97
N SER A 40 -38.35 -17.06 2.15
CA SER A 40 -38.22 -18.50 2.41
C SER A 40 -37.24 -18.83 3.53
N ILE A 41 -36.24 -17.97 3.80
CA ILE A 41 -35.24 -18.18 4.85
C ILE A 41 -35.78 -17.68 6.21
N ALA A 42 -36.54 -16.58 6.21
CA ALA A 42 -37.07 -15.97 7.44
C ALA A 42 -38.31 -16.67 8.03
N LYS A 43 -39.00 -17.56 7.29
CA LYS A 43 -40.30 -18.13 7.69
C LYS A 43 -40.32 -19.63 8.06
N ASN A 44 -39.18 -20.29 8.19
CA ASN A 44 -39.15 -21.73 8.51
C ASN A 44 -39.25 -22.09 10.01
N ASN A 45 -39.71 -21.17 10.86
CA ASN A 45 -40.46 -21.58 12.06
C ASN A 45 -41.92 -21.82 11.65
N PHE A 46 -42.33 -23.09 11.66
CA PHE A 46 -43.69 -23.59 11.41
C PHE A 46 -44.25 -23.48 9.98
N GLN A 47 -44.21 -24.57 9.22
CA GLN A 47 -45.41 -25.31 8.76
C GLN A 47 -45.07 -26.54 7.88
N ARG A 48 -45.58 -27.70 8.30
CA ARG A 48 -45.60 -29.01 7.61
C ARG A 48 -46.15 -28.94 6.17
N ALA A 49 -45.60 -29.77 5.27
CA ALA A 49 -46.37 -30.82 4.57
C ALA A 49 -45.53 -31.79 3.71
N LYS A 50 -45.62 -33.08 4.07
CA LYS A 50 -45.75 -34.31 3.24
C LYS A 50 -44.68 -34.53 2.16
N THR A 51 -43.86 -35.58 2.19
CA THR A 51 -44.15 -37.02 2.34
C THR A 51 -42.81 -37.75 2.49
N PHE A 52 -42.54 -38.38 3.63
CA PHE A 52 -41.79 -39.63 3.79
C PHE A 52 -41.87 -40.04 5.27
N ASP A 53 -42.02 -41.33 5.52
CA ASP A 53 -42.45 -41.92 6.79
C ASP A 53 -41.37 -41.77 7.88
N LEU A 54 -41.73 -41.06 8.95
CA LEU A 54 -40.83 -40.44 9.93
C LEU A 54 -41.26 -40.81 11.36
N ALA A 55 -41.65 -42.06 11.58
CA ALA A 55 -42.14 -42.53 12.89
C ALA A 55 -41.03 -42.71 13.93
N THR A 56 -39.78 -42.61 13.51
CA THR A 56 -38.62 -43.00 14.32
C THR A 56 -37.85 -41.75 14.80
N VAL A 57 -37.77 -40.70 13.98
CA VAL A 57 -37.11 -39.41 14.34
C VAL A 57 -37.97 -38.50 15.24
N GLU A 58 -39.20 -38.91 15.58
CA GLU A 58 -40.19 -38.10 16.33
C GLU A 58 -39.80 -37.81 17.81
N GLN A 59 -38.64 -38.29 18.29
CA GLN A 59 -38.19 -38.08 19.68
C GLN A 59 -36.97 -37.15 19.86
N LEU A 60 -36.40 -36.57 18.80
CA LEU A 60 -35.26 -35.65 18.93
C LEU A 60 -35.72 -34.19 18.79
N GLU A 61 -36.28 -33.64 19.87
CA GLU A 61 -36.48 -32.19 20.03
C GLU A 61 -35.10 -31.50 20.03
N LEU A 62 -34.79 -30.75 18.97
CA LEU A 62 -33.66 -29.82 18.96
C LEU A 62 -34.11 -28.50 19.57
N GLU A 63 -33.79 -28.28 20.84
CA GLU A 63 -33.85 -26.95 21.45
C GLU A 63 -32.92 -25.99 20.67
N PRO A 64 -33.36 -24.76 20.35
CA PRO A 64 -32.47 -23.75 19.80
C PRO A 64 -31.41 -23.41 20.84
N LEU A 65 -30.13 -23.65 20.51
CA LEU A 65 -29.01 -23.19 21.30
C LEU A 65 -28.96 -21.65 21.25
N GLU A 66 -29.53 -21.00 22.28
CA GLU A 66 -29.30 -19.58 22.57
C GLU A 66 -27.82 -19.40 22.94
N LEU A 67 -27.06 -18.81 22.02
CA LEU A 67 -25.63 -18.53 22.19
C LEU A 67 -25.44 -17.39 23.20
N THR A 68 -24.70 -17.66 24.28
CA THR A 68 -24.26 -16.64 25.24
C THR A 68 -22.98 -15.96 24.72
N GLU A 69 -22.81 -14.66 25.04
CA GLU A 69 -21.80 -13.72 24.51
C GLU A 69 -20.31 -14.16 24.58
N ASN A 70 -19.99 -15.29 25.22
CA ASN A 70 -18.61 -15.72 25.51
C ASN A 70 -18.13 -16.99 24.78
N GLN A 71 -18.93 -17.62 23.91
CA GLN A 71 -18.52 -18.87 23.25
C GLN A 71 -17.81 -18.63 21.90
N THR A 72 -16.64 -19.24 21.73
CA THR A 72 -15.88 -19.21 20.47
C THR A 72 -16.59 -19.98 19.36
N VAL A 73 -16.33 -19.63 18.10
CA VAL A 73 -16.88 -20.31 16.92
C VAL A 73 -16.65 -21.83 16.96
N LEU A 74 -15.49 -22.27 17.45
CA LEU A 74 -15.15 -23.69 17.55
C LEU A 74 -15.99 -24.41 18.62
N GLU A 75 -16.28 -23.74 19.75
CA GLU A 75 -17.18 -24.25 20.77
C GLU A 75 -18.60 -24.44 20.23
N SER A 76 -19.09 -23.52 19.38
CA SER A 76 -20.41 -23.68 18.75
C SER A 76 -20.53 -24.95 17.88
N ILE A 77 -19.44 -25.36 17.22
CA ILE A 77 -19.42 -26.60 16.43
C ILE A 77 -19.43 -27.81 17.35
N ARG A 78 -18.66 -27.80 18.44
CA ARG A 78 -18.64 -28.90 19.42
C ARG A 78 -20.00 -29.10 20.11
N LEU A 79 -20.80 -28.04 20.22
CA LEU A 79 -22.14 -28.06 20.79
C LEU A 79 -23.22 -28.63 19.85
N LEU A 80 -22.92 -28.85 18.58
CA LEU A 80 -23.90 -29.40 17.65
C LEU A 80 -24.30 -30.84 18.00
N PRO A 81 -25.52 -31.27 17.60
CA PRO A 81 -26.04 -32.59 17.90
C PRO A 81 -25.11 -33.71 17.41
N GLY A 82 -24.74 -34.61 18.32
CA GLY A 82 -23.83 -35.73 18.06
C GLY A 82 -22.34 -35.39 18.03
N ASN A 83 -21.93 -34.11 18.02
CA ASN A 83 -20.51 -33.72 17.93
C ASN A 83 -19.71 -33.97 19.20
N ARG A 84 -20.38 -34.28 20.32
CA ARG A 84 -19.73 -34.71 21.57
C ARG A 84 -19.10 -36.10 21.47
N HIS A 85 -19.46 -36.88 20.45
CA HIS A 85 -18.94 -38.22 20.22
C HIS A 85 -18.41 -38.35 18.79
N CYS A 86 -17.34 -39.12 18.63
CA CYS A 86 -16.75 -39.46 17.34
C CYS A 86 -17.81 -40.09 16.43
N ALA A 87 -17.89 -39.61 15.19
CA ALA A 87 -18.89 -40.07 14.23
C ALA A 87 -18.82 -41.57 13.93
N ASP A 88 -17.65 -42.20 14.07
CA ASP A 88 -17.44 -43.60 13.65
C ASP A 88 -17.37 -44.60 14.80
N CYS A 89 -16.61 -44.30 15.86
CA CYS A 89 -16.44 -45.24 16.98
C CYS A 89 -17.19 -44.84 18.25
N GLY A 90 -17.82 -43.66 18.27
CA GLY A 90 -18.55 -43.18 19.45
C GLY A 90 -17.68 -42.68 20.61
N MET A 91 -16.35 -42.62 20.45
CA MET A 91 -15.44 -42.08 21.48
C MET A 91 -15.77 -40.61 21.80
N GLU A 92 -15.79 -40.25 23.08
CA GLU A 92 -16.08 -38.89 23.54
C GLU A 92 -15.02 -37.86 23.10
N ASP A 93 -15.46 -36.60 22.97
CA ASP A 93 -14.66 -35.40 22.64
C ASP A 93 -13.74 -35.54 21.40
N PRO A 94 -14.31 -35.71 20.20
CA PRO A 94 -13.52 -35.79 18.97
C PRO A 94 -12.82 -34.46 18.64
N GLN A 95 -11.49 -34.47 18.61
CA GLN A 95 -10.66 -33.28 18.34
C GLN A 95 -10.27 -33.07 16.86
N TRP A 96 -10.66 -34.00 15.98
CA TRP A 96 -10.31 -33.97 14.57
C TRP A 96 -11.58 -33.86 13.72
N VAL A 97 -11.44 -33.27 12.54
CA VAL A 97 -12.55 -33.10 11.60
C VAL A 97 -12.16 -33.63 10.23
N SER A 98 -13.07 -34.36 9.60
CA SER A 98 -13.02 -34.62 8.17
C SER A 98 -13.79 -33.53 7.45
N LEU A 99 -13.08 -32.68 6.70
CA LEU A 99 -13.69 -31.53 6.02
C LEU A 99 -14.71 -31.99 4.95
N ASN A 100 -14.28 -32.91 4.08
CA ASN A 100 -15.09 -33.40 2.96
C ASN A 100 -16.36 -34.14 3.41
N LEU A 101 -16.31 -34.82 4.56
CA LEU A 101 -17.43 -35.59 5.10
C LEU A 101 -18.22 -34.82 6.17
N SER A 102 -17.69 -33.67 6.61
CA SER A 102 -18.27 -32.79 7.63
C SER A 102 -18.64 -33.52 8.93
N VAL A 103 -17.71 -34.36 9.40
CA VAL A 103 -17.83 -35.13 10.64
C VAL A 103 -16.64 -34.89 11.55
N LEU A 104 -16.90 -34.86 12.85
CA LEU A 104 -15.88 -34.86 13.89
C LEU A 104 -15.54 -36.31 14.27
N VAL A 105 -14.25 -36.60 14.32
CA VAL A 105 -13.70 -37.94 14.58
C VAL A 105 -12.59 -37.87 15.64
N CYS A 106 -12.39 -38.95 16.37
CA CYS A 106 -11.28 -39.05 17.32
C CYS A 106 -9.94 -39.28 16.59
N ILE A 107 -8.82 -39.12 17.30
CA ILE A 107 -7.49 -39.28 16.72
C ILE A 107 -7.25 -40.67 16.08
N SER A 108 -7.81 -41.73 16.66
CA SER A 108 -7.67 -43.10 16.16
C SER A 108 -8.44 -43.32 14.86
N CYS A 109 -9.67 -42.79 14.73
CA CYS A 109 -10.42 -42.81 13.48
C CYS A 109 -9.79 -41.88 12.44
N ALA A 110 -9.28 -40.72 12.86
CA ALA A 110 -8.55 -39.79 11.99
C ALA A 110 -7.34 -40.45 11.31
N GLY A 111 -6.66 -41.38 11.99
CA GLY A 111 -5.59 -42.20 11.41
C GLY A 111 -6.06 -43.03 10.21
N VAL A 112 -7.17 -43.76 10.36
CA VAL A 112 -7.79 -44.55 9.27
C VAL A 112 -8.28 -43.64 8.14
N HIS A 113 -8.90 -42.51 8.47
CA HIS A 113 -9.39 -41.54 7.47
C HIS A 113 -8.27 -40.98 6.58
N ARG A 114 -7.04 -40.85 7.10
CA ARG A 114 -5.88 -40.43 6.29
C ARG A 114 -5.49 -41.48 5.24
N GLU A 115 -5.72 -42.75 5.51
CA GLU A 115 -5.45 -43.84 4.57
C GLU A 115 -6.47 -43.95 3.44
N LEU A 116 -7.68 -43.41 3.61
CA LEU A 116 -8.72 -43.38 2.56
C LEU A 116 -8.33 -42.47 1.38
N GLY A 117 -7.39 -41.54 1.60
CA GLY A 117 -6.97 -40.54 0.63
C GLY A 117 -7.78 -39.25 0.69
N THR A 118 -7.15 -38.13 0.31
CA THR A 118 -7.69 -36.77 0.45
C THR A 118 -8.94 -36.48 -0.40
N HIS A 119 -9.17 -37.29 -1.44
CA HIS A 119 -10.35 -37.22 -2.30
C HIS A 119 -11.62 -37.72 -1.59
N LEU A 120 -11.47 -38.59 -0.58
CA LEU A 120 -12.57 -39.10 0.24
C LEU A 120 -12.66 -38.39 1.59
N SER A 121 -11.53 -38.25 2.30
CA SER A 121 -11.51 -37.65 3.63
C SER A 121 -10.24 -36.83 3.87
N LYS A 122 -10.42 -35.52 4.01
CA LYS A 122 -9.34 -34.58 4.35
C LYS A 122 -9.41 -34.22 5.83
N ILE A 123 -8.46 -34.76 6.61
CA ILE A 123 -8.40 -34.58 8.06
C ILE A 123 -7.68 -33.28 8.46
N ARG A 124 -8.24 -32.56 9.43
CA ARG A 124 -7.65 -31.40 10.12
C ARG A 124 -7.89 -31.49 11.63
N SER A 125 -6.96 -30.93 12.41
CA SER A 125 -7.16 -30.68 13.84
C SER A 125 -8.07 -29.47 14.02
N LEU A 126 -9.06 -29.56 14.91
CA LEU A 126 -9.93 -28.43 15.24
C LEU A 126 -9.19 -27.31 15.98
N ASP A 127 -8.17 -27.66 16.77
CA ASP A 127 -7.48 -26.72 17.64
C ASP A 127 -6.14 -26.21 17.06
N LEU A 128 -5.49 -27.03 16.23
CA LEU A 128 -4.12 -26.74 15.73
C LEU A 128 -4.07 -26.29 14.26
N ASP A 129 -5.09 -26.58 13.46
CA ASP A 129 -5.09 -26.26 12.03
C ASP A 129 -6.09 -25.13 11.71
N SER A 130 -5.74 -24.29 10.73
CA SER A 130 -6.69 -23.33 10.17
C SER A 130 -7.69 -24.03 9.24
N ILE A 131 -8.99 -23.81 9.50
CA ILE A 131 -10.09 -24.32 8.69
C ILE A 131 -10.62 -23.17 7.80
N PRO A 132 -10.72 -23.34 6.47
CA PRO A 132 -11.26 -22.32 5.59
C PRO A 132 -12.71 -21.94 5.93
N ASP A 133 -13.07 -20.67 5.78
CA ASP A 133 -14.40 -20.13 6.15
C ASP A 133 -15.57 -20.86 5.48
N GLU A 134 -15.38 -21.29 4.24
CA GLU A 134 -16.39 -22.03 3.47
C GLU A 134 -16.70 -23.41 4.07
N GLN A 135 -15.69 -24.07 4.64
CA GLN A 135 -15.83 -25.37 5.31
C GLN A 135 -16.38 -25.20 6.72
N MET A 136 -16.07 -24.08 7.38
CA MET A 136 -16.64 -23.72 8.69
C MET A 136 -18.14 -23.51 8.61
N PHE A 137 -18.65 -22.92 7.53
CA PHE A 137 -20.09 -22.78 7.30
C PHE A 137 -20.80 -24.14 7.30
N LEU A 138 -20.26 -25.13 6.59
CA LEU A 138 -20.85 -26.45 6.51
C LEU A 138 -20.85 -27.18 7.86
N LEU A 139 -19.71 -27.13 8.56
CA LEU A 139 -19.54 -27.76 9.87
C LEU A 139 -20.49 -27.21 10.93
N ARG A 140 -20.94 -25.95 10.79
CA ARG A 140 -21.94 -25.34 11.68
C ARG A 140 -23.37 -25.86 11.48
N HIS A 141 -23.65 -26.55 10.37
CA HIS A 141 -25.03 -26.91 9.98
C HIS A 141 -25.26 -28.41 9.80
N THR A 142 -24.20 -29.24 9.73
CA THR A 142 -24.35 -30.69 9.59
C THR A 142 -24.37 -31.40 10.94
N GLY A 143 -23.29 -31.30 11.72
CA GLY A 143 -23.15 -32.11 12.94
C GLY A 143 -23.08 -33.63 12.66
N ASN A 144 -22.52 -34.37 13.63
CA ASN A 144 -22.31 -35.82 13.53
C ASN A 144 -23.61 -36.60 13.56
N MET A 145 -24.65 -36.11 14.24
CA MET A 145 -25.95 -36.77 14.29
C MET A 145 -26.61 -36.81 12.91
N LEU A 146 -26.70 -35.66 12.22
CA LEU A 146 -27.27 -35.60 10.87
C LEU A 146 -26.44 -36.43 9.88
N SER A 147 -25.11 -36.31 9.95
CA SER A 147 -24.21 -37.03 9.05
C SER A 147 -24.34 -38.54 9.24
N ASN A 148 -24.37 -39.03 10.48
CA ASN A 148 -24.61 -40.45 10.75
C ASN A 148 -26.00 -40.90 10.30
N GLY A 149 -27.04 -40.09 10.52
CA GLY A 149 -28.38 -40.37 10.02
C GLY A 149 -28.44 -40.52 8.49
N LEU A 150 -27.60 -39.78 7.76
CA LEU A 150 -27.45 -39.94 6.31
C LEU A 150 -26.69 -41.23 5.96
N TRP A 151 -25.53 -41.48 6.59
CA TRP A 151 -24.64 -42.60 6.25
C TRP A 151 -25.13 -43.97 6.71
N TYR A 152 -25.98 -44.03 7.73
CA TYR A 152 -26.61 -45.25 8.24
C TYR A 152 -28.09 -45.37 7.88
N ASN A 153 -28.59 -44.61 6.90
CA ASN A 153 -30.01 -44.59 6.55
C ASN A 153 -30.59 -45.93 6.05
N ALA A 154 -29.76 -46.95 5.80
CA ALA A 154 -30.19 -48.31 5.48
C ALA A 154 -30.49 -49.16 6.74
N LEU A 155 -30.03 -48.72 7.91
CA LEU A 155 -30.23 -49.40 9.18
C LEU A 155 -31.51 -48.91 9.86
N SER A 156 -32.14 -49.77 10.66
CA SER A 156 -33.25 -49.33 11.52
C SER A 156 -32.72 -48.55 12.73
N GLU A 157 -33.55 -47.69 13.32
CA GLU A 157 -33.10 -46.85 14.43
C GLU A 157 -32.60 -47.68 15.63
N GLY A 158 -31.46 -47.27 16.18
CA GLY A 158 -30.77 -47.97 17.27
C GLY A 158 -29.86 -49.12 16.84
N GLU A 159 -29.95 -49.64 15.61
CA GLU A 159 -28.99 -50.63 15.10
C GLU A 159 -27.60 -50.03 14.90
N GLU A 160 -27.50 -48.73 14.61
CA GLU A 160 -26.22 -48.04 14.42
C GLU A 160 -25.31 -48.06 15.66
N GLU A 161 -25.86 -48.15 16.88
CA GLU A 161 -25.08 -48.21 18.11
C GLU A 161 -24.33 -49.55 18.26
N HIS A 162 -24.86 -50.63 17.68
CA HIS A 162 -24.19 -51.94 17.66
C HIS A 162 -22.94 -51.93 16.78
N PHE A 163 -22.84 -50.96 15.88
CA PHE A 163 -21.70 -50.75 15.00
C PHE A 163 -20.86 -49.55 15.41
N LYS A 164 -20.84 -49.16 16.70
CA LYS A 164 -19.93 -48.15 17.24
C LYS A 164 -19.26 -48.70 18.49
N SER A 165 -17.94 -48.91 18.47
CA SER A 165 -17.19 -49.29 19.66
C SER A 165 -15.89 -48.49 19.77
N PRO A 166 -15.66 -47.77 20.88
CA PRO A 166 -14.39 -47.12 21.14
C PRO A 166 -13.22 -48.12 21.25
N ASN A 167 -13.52 -49.38 21.60
CA ASN A 167 -12.55 -50.43 21.92
C ASN A 167 -12.14 -51.30 20.73
N TRP A 168 -12.59 -51.00 19.51
CA TRP A 168 -12.16 -51.75 18.33
C TRP A 168 -10.65 -51.74 18.15
N ASP A 169 -10.13 -52.87 17.69
CA ASP A 169 -8.77 -52.93 17.18
C ASP A 169 -8.64 -52.10 15.88
N TYR A 170 -7.41 -52.00 15.36
CA TYR A 170 -7.16 -51.20 14.18
C TYR A 170 -7.88 -51.74 12.93
N ASP A 171 -7.90 -53.06 12.76
CA ASP A 171 -8.43 -53.71 11.55
C ASP A 171 -9.96 -53.71 11.55
N GLU A 172 -10.59 -53.91 12.71
CA GLU A 172 -12.03 -53.76 12.91
C GLU A 172 -12.49 -52.32 12.61
N ARG A 173 -11.81 -51.31 13.17
CA ARG A 173 -12.10 -49.90 12.92
C ARG A 173 -11.93 -49.54 11.45
N LYS A 174 -10.86 -50.04 10.82
CA LYS A 174 -10.58 -49.82 9.40
C LYS A 174 -11.64 -50.47 8.52
N SER A 175 -12.04 -51.71 8.80
CA SER A 175 -13.10 -52.39 8.07
C SER A 175 -14.41 -51.61 8.16
N HIS A 176 -14.80 -51.18 9.35
CA HIS A 176 -16.04 -50.42 9.55
C HIS A 176 -16.04 -49.08 8.79
N ILE A 177 -14.99 -48.27 8.94
CA ILE A 177 -14.89 -46.96 8.26
C ILE A 177 -14.89 -47.13 6.73
N GLN A 178 -14.22 -48.18 6.22
CA GLN A 178 -14.26 -48.52 4.80
C GLN A 178 -15.66 -48.97 4.36
N GLU A 179 -16.34 -49.80 5.15
CA GLU A 179 -17.72 -50.21 4.86
C GLU A 179 -18.69 -49.03 4.85
N LYS A 180 -18.51 -48.06 5.75
CA LYS A 180 -19.35 -46.86 5.86
C LYS A 180 -19.14 -45.88 4.71
N TYR A 181 -17.92 -45.40 4.48
CA TYR A 181 -17.70 -44.29 3.54
C TYR A 181 -17.25 -44.75 2.14
N VAL A 182 -16.53 -45.87 2.05
CA VAL A 182 -15.98 -46.37 0.78
C VAL A 182 -16.95 -47.33 0.10
N ARG A 183 -17.36 -48.40 0.78
CA ARG A 183 -18.27 -49.42 0.26
C ARG A 183 -19.74 -49.02 0.43
N ARG A 184 -20.04 -48.08 1.33
CA ARG A 184 -21.37 -47.52 1.58
C ARG A 184 -22.43 -48.56 1.93
N TYR A 185 -22.03 -49.56 2.68
CA TYR A 185 -22.85 -50.72 3.01
C TYR A 185 -24.15 -50.34 3.75
N TYR A 186 -24.09 -49.25 4.52
CA TYR A 186 -25.19 -48.77 5.36
C TYR A 186 -25.98 -47.61 4.73
N PHE A 187 -25.73 -47.30 3.46
CA PHE A 187 -26.31 -46.15 2.77
C PHE A 187 -27.22 -46.58 1.60
N VAL A 188 -28.48 -46.16 1.63
CA VAL A 188 -29.44 -46.29 0.54
C VAL A 188 -29.38 -45.04 -0.35
N PRO A 189 -29.05 -45.17 -1.64
CA PRO A 189 -29.06 -44.04 -2.56
C PRO A 189 -30.48 -43.58 -2.89
N VAL A 190 -30.63 -42.30 -3.22
CA VAL A 190 -31.89 -41.70 -3.65
C VAL A 190 -32.40 -42.43 -4.90
N PRO A 191 -33.60 -43.02 -4.87
CA PRO A 191 -34.14 -43.75 -6.01
C PRO A 191 -34.60 -42.78 -7.10
N GLY A 192 -34.26 -43.08 -8.36
CA GLY A 192 -34.76 -42.37 -9.53
C GLY A 192 -33.82 -42.46 -10.74
N THR A 193 -34.32 -42.07 -11.92
CA THR A 193 -33.51 -41.84 -13.12
C THR A 193 -32.67 -40.56 -12.98
N GLU A 194 -31.66 -40.35 -13.84
CA GLU A 194 -30.79 -39.17 -13.79
C GLU A 194 -31.59 -37.84 -13.85
N ASP A 195 -32.65 -37.80 -14.64
CA ASP A 195 -33.54 -36.65 -14.75
C ASP A 195 -34.39 -36.45 -13.47
N GLU A 196 -34.88 -37.53 -12.86
CA GLU A 196 -35.63 -37.48 -11.59
C GLU A 196 -34.73 -37.08 -10.41
N ILE A 197 -33.47 -37.50 -10.40
CA ILE A 197 -32.48 -37.09 -9.39
C ILE A 197 -32.16 -35.60 -9.57
N ASN A 198 -32.01 -35.13 -10.81
CA ASN A 198 -31.84 -33.70 -11.10
C ASN A 198 -33.07 -32.88 -10.69
N GLU A 199 -34.28 -33.38 -10.92
CA GLU A 199 -35.52 -32.73 -10.47
C GLU A 199 -35.61 -32.70 -8.93
N LYS A 200 -35.26 -33.79 -8.25
CA LYS A 200 -35.17 -33.84 -6.78
C LYS A 200 -34.08 -32.92 -6.24
N PHE A 201 -32.96 -32.76 -6.95
CA PHE A 201 -31.87 -31.84 -6.58
C PHE A 201 -32.32 -30.38 -6.70
N GLN A 202 -32.97 -30.03 -7.80
CA GLN A 202 -33.59 -28.70 -7.97
C GLN A 202 -34.70 -28.47 -6.95
N THR A 203 -35.46 -29.51 -6.60
CA THR A 203 -36.49 -29.46 -5.58
C THR A 203 -35.89 -29.23 -4.19
N ALA A 204 -34.82 -29.94 -3.84
CA ALA A 204 -34.08 -29.75 -2.57
C ALA A 204 -33.53 -28.32 -2.46
N LEU A 205 -32.98 -27.78 -3.55
CA LEU A 205 -32.54 -26.39 -3.62
C LEU A 205 -33.71 -25.39 -3.52
N SER A 206 -34.84 -25.67 -4.16
CA SER A 206 -36.03 -24.80 -4.11
C SER A 206 -36.73 -24.81 -2.75
N LYS A 207 -36.66 -25.95 -2.04
CA LYS A 207 -37.29 -26.16 -0.72
C LYS A 207 -36.32 -25.92 0.45
N ASN A 208 -35.06 -25.60 0.17
CA ASN A 208 -33.99 -25.42 1.15
C ASN A 208 -33.79 -26.63 2.09
N ASP A 209 -33.87 -27.85 1.55
CA ASP A 209 -33.71 -29.10 2.29
C ASP A 209 -32.25 -29.58 2.25
N VAL A 210 -31.48 -29.21 3.28
CA VAL A 210 -30.05 -29.54 3.41
C VAL A 210 -29.81 -31.05 3.49
N THR A 211 -30.72 -31.78 4.14
CA THR A 211 -30.62 -33.24 4.31
C THR A 211 -30.81 -33.95 2.98
N LEU A 212 -31.86 -33.60 2.23
CA LEU A 212 -32.10 -34.16 0.89
C LEU A 212 -30.99 -33.76 -0.09
N PHE A 213 -30.47 -32.54 0.01
CA PHE A 213 -29.34 -32.08 -0.79
C PHE A 213 -28.07 -32.92 -0.55
N LEU A 214 -27.69 -33.14 0.72
CA LEU A 214 -26.54 -33.98 1.07
C LEU A 214 -26.77 -35.45 0.69
N HIS A 215 -27.99 -35.97 0.88
CA HIS A 215 -28.35 -37.33 0.49
C HIS A 215 -28.21 -37.55 -1.02
N ILE A 216 -28.65 -36.59 -1.84
CA ILE A 216 -28.48 -36.63 -3.31
C ILE A 216 -27.00 -36.55 -3.69
N LEU A 217 -26.21 -35.68 -3.07
CA LEU A 217 -24.77 -35.59 -3.35
C LEU A 217 -24.02 -36.90 -3.05
N ILE A 218 -24.34 -37.56 -1.93
CA ILE A 218 -23.76 -38.86 -1.59
C ILE A 218 -24.24 -39.93 -2.58
N SER A 219 -25.52 -39.91 -2.99
CA SER A 219 -26.13 -40.87 -3.94
C SER A 219 -25.59 -40.75 -5.36
N ILE A 220 -25.29 -39.54 -5.84
CA ILE A 220 -24.74 -39.35 -7.19
C ILE A 220 -23.38 -40.06 -7.32
N SER A 221 -22.61 -40.10 -6.24
CA SER A 221 -21.34 -40.82 -6.24
C SER A 221 -21.48 -42.35 -6.17
N SER A 222 -22.67 -42.93 -5.97
CA SER A 222 -22.91 -44.39 -5.95
C SER A 222 -23.49 -44.96 -7.26
N VAL A 223 -24.10 -44.12 -8.11
CA VAL A 223 -24.70 -44.53 -9.41
C VAL A 223 -23.63 -44.93 -10.45
N ALA A 224 -22.34 -44.68 -10.17
CA ALA A 224 -21.25 -44.90 -11.09
C ALA A 224 -20.97 -46.37 -11.44
N ASP A 225 -21.60 -47.38 -10.83
CA ASP A 225 -21.10 -48.76 -10.91
C ASP A 225 -21.53 -49.60 -12.14
N SER A 226 -22.43 -49.14 -13.01
CA SER A 226 -23.09 -50.05 -13.98
C SER A 226 -22.92 -49.79 -15.49
N SER A 227 -22.15 -48.82 -15.99
CA SER A 227 -21.86 -48.79 -17.45
C SER A 227 -20.58 -48.04 -17.90
N SER A 228 -19.76 -48.74 -18.70
CA SER A 228 -18.58 -48.27 -19.47
C SER A 228 -17.48 -47.49 -18.72
N GLN A 229 -16.28 -48.06 -18.73
CA GLN A 229 -15.07 -47.59 -18.02
C GLN A 229 -14.68 -46.12 -18.32
N ASP A 230 -14.94 -45.61 -19.53
CA ASP A 230 -14.60 -44.23 -19.92
C ASP A 230 -15.61 -43.19 -19.40
N ARG A 231 -16.91 -43.50 -19.38
CA ARG A 231 -17.93 -42.64 -18.74
C ARG A 231 -17.80 -42.68 -17.23
N LYS A 232 -17.41 -43.83 -16.65
CA LYS A 232 -17.05 -43.97 -15.22
C LYS A 232 -15.95 -42.97 -14.84
N LYS A 233 -14.87 -42.90 -15.64
CA LYS A 233 -13.74 -41.99 -15.39
C LYS A 233 -14.13 -40.52 -15.56
N GLN A 234 -14.87 -40.18 -16.61
CA GLN A 234 -15.39 -38.81 -16.82
C GLN A 234 -16.38 -38.38 -15.73
N PHE A 235 -17.26 -39.26 -15.28
CA PHE A 235 -18.26 -38.98 -14.25
C PHE A 235 -17.63 -38.94 -12.84
N LEU A 236 -16.64 -39.80 -12.54
CA LEU A 236 -15.83 -39.73 -11.31
C LEU A 236 -14.93 -38.49 -11.28
N GLU A 237 -14.37 -38.07 -12.43
CA GLU A 237 -13.63 -36.81 -12.55
C GLU A 237 -14.58 -35.61 -12.36
N LEU A 238 -15.80 -35.66 -12.92
CA LEU A 238 -16.81 -34.62 -12.79
C LEU A 238 -17.38 -34.52 -11.36
N THR A 239 -17.59 -35.66 -10.68
CA THR A 239 -18.13 -35.73 -9.31
C THR A 239 -17.08 -35.47 -8.23
N SER A 240 -15.82 -35.87 -8.45
CA SER A 240 -14.65 -35.43 -7.68
C SER A 240 -14.45 -33.90 -7.81
N GLN A 241 -14.59 -33.36 -9.02
CA GLN A 241 -14.57 -31.91 -9.24
C GLN A 241 -15.82 -31.21 -8.66
N LEU A 242 -16.98 -31.86 -8.55
CA LEU A 242 -18.18 -31.29 -7.93
C LEU A 242 -18.19 -31.43 -6.40
N SER A 243 -17.53 -32.41 -5.79
CA SER A 243 -17.39 -32.48 -4.32
C SER A 243 -16.25 -31.60 -3.81
N GLU A 244 -15.16 -31.46 -4.58
CA GLU A 244 -14.02 -30.61 -4.20
C GLU A 244 -14.17 -29.15 -4.67
N LYS A 245 -14.94 -28.88 -5.74
CA LYS A 245 -15.21 -27.53 -6.25
C LYS A 245 -16.68 -27.14 -6.35
N GLY A 246 -17.64 -28.06 -6.27
CA GLY A 246 -19.06 -27.70 -6.32
C GLY A 246 -19.58 -27.20 -4.98
N PHE A 247 -19.07 -27.72 -3.86
CA PHE A 247 -19.33 -27.15 -2.54
C PHE A 247 -18.76 -25.72 -2.45
N THR A 248 -17.51 -25.57 -2.88
CA THR A 248 -16.75 -24.32 -3.03
C THR A 248 -17.44 -23.37 -4.00
N GLN A 249 -17.93 -23.81 -5.17
CA GLN A 249 -18.59 -22.97 -6.18
C GLN A 249 -20.03 -22.60 -5.84
N ILE A 250 -20.75 -23.40 -5.05
CA ILE A 250 -22.09 -23.04 -4.55
C ILE A 250 -21.94 -22.02 -3.42
N VAL A 251 -20.91 -22.15 -2.56
CA VAL A 251 -20.51 -21.12 -1.61
C VAL A 251 -19.96 -19.88 -2.32
N GLU A 252 -19.22 -20.02 -3.42
CA GLU A 252 -18.74 -18.93 -4.29
C GLU A 252 -19.91 -18.26 -5.01
N TRP A 253 -20.96 -18.99 -5.41
CA TRP A 253 -22.19 -18.46 -6.00
C TRP A 253 -23.07 -17.75 -4.96
N GLN A 254 -23.15 -18.25 -3.73
CA GLN A 254 -23.72 -17.54 -2.57
C GLN A 254 -22.91 -16.27 -2.23
N MET A 255 -21.57 -16.32 -2.26
CA MET A 255 -20.70 -15.14 -2.08
C MET A 255 -20.80 -14.15 -3.26
N THR A 256 -21.03 -14.61 -4.48
CA THR A 256 -21.17 -13.75 -5.68
C THR A 256 -22.56 -13.08 -5.74
N SER A 257 -23.57 -13.70 -5.14
CA SER A 257 -24.90 -13.08 -4.98
C SER A 257 -24.97 -12.14 -3.77
N LEU A 258 -24.22 -12.41 -2.69
CA LEU A 258 -23.93 -11.47 -1.60
C LEU A 258 -23.14 -10.25 -2.09
N SER A 259 -22.18 -10.43 -3.01
CA SER A 259 -21.33 -9.34 -3.51
C SER A 259 -22.07 -8.31 -4.37
N CYS A 260 -23.13 -8.70 -5.08
CA CYS A 260 -23.95 -7.75 -5.87
C CYS A 260 -24.88 -6.88 -5.00
N ALA A 261 -25.39 -7.40 -3.88
CA ALA A 261 -26.14 -6.61 -2.90
C ALA A 261 -25.20 -5.79 -1.99
N GLN A 262 -24.00 -6.31 -1.69
CA GLN A 262 -22.92 -5.58 -1.04
C GLN A 262 -22.34 -4.49 -1.95
N ALA A 263 -22.34 -4.61 -3.28
CA ALA A 263 -21.75 -3.60 -4.17
C ALA A 263 -22.46 -2.23 -4.12
N SER A 264 -23.78 -2.21 -3.90
CA SER A 264 -24.56 -0.97 -3.73
C SER A 264 -24.43 -0.38 -2.32
N LYS A 265 -24.33 -1.23 -1.28
CA LYS A 265 -24.27 -0.83 0.14
C LYS A 265 -22.85 -0.50 0.63
N SER A 266 -21.84 -1.27 0.20
CA SER A 266 -20.39 -1.04 0.35
C SER A 266 -19.91 0.29 -0.23
N MET A 267 -20.70 0.90 -1.10
CA MET A 267 -20.34 2.16 -1.76
C MET A 267 -20.26 3.33 -0.80
N ARG A 268 -21.02 3.35 0.32
CA ARG A 268 -21.03 4.50 1.26
C ARG A 268 -19.80 4.54 2.18
N SER A 269 -19.41 3.41 2.78
CA SER A 269 -18.15 3.28 3.53
C SER A 269 -16.93 3.53 2.63
N LYS A 270 -16.95 2.98 1.39
CA LYS A 270 -15.91 3.27 0.39
C LYS A 270 -15.85 4.74 0.00
N VAL A 271 -16.99 5.44 -0.08
CA VAL A 271 -17.04 6.88 -0.36
C VAL A 271 -16.48 7.70 0.79
N TYR A 272 -16.80 7.38 2.05
CA TYR A 272 -16.21 8.06 3.21
C TYR A 272 -14.69 7.87 3.23
N LEU A 273 -14.22 6.62 3.11
CA LEU A 273 -12.80 6.29 3.12
C LEU A 273 -12.06 6.94 1.93
N CYS A 274 -12.65 6.92 0.74
CA CYS A 274 -12.08 7.56 -0.44
C CYS A 274 -12.04 9.08 -0.30
N LYS A 275 -13.09 9.71 0.26
CA LYS A 275 -13.10 11.15 0.55
C LYS A 275 -11.99 11.52 1.53
N THR A 276 -11.88 10.79 2.65
CA THR A 276 -10.84 11.00 3.66
C THR A 276 -9.46 10.82 3.05
N ALA A 277 -9.28 9.79 2.22
CA ALA A 277 -8.02 9.50 1.56
C ALA A 277 -7.61 10.60 0.56
N LEU A 278 -8.51 10.98 -0.34
CA LEU A 278 -8.24 11.97 -1.39
C LEU A 278 -7.98 13.35 -0.81
N VAL A 279 -8.81 13.83 0.13
CA VAL A 279 -8.66 15.16 0.73
C VAL A 279 -7.37 15.25 1.55
N SER A 280 -7.02 14.21 2.31
CA SER A 280 -5.78 14.19 3.10
C SER A 280 -4.56 14.08 2.20
N ALA A 281 -4.61 13.26 1.14
CA ALA A 281 -3.50 13.06 0.21
C ALA A 281 -3.16 14.30 -0.62
N VAL A 282 -4.03 15.33 -0.69
CA VAL A 282 -3.68 16.62 -1.33
C VAL A 282 -2.45 17.25 -0.67
N SER A 283 -2.20 17.02 0.63
CA SER A 283 -0.95 17.46 1.28
C SER A 283 0.28 16.83 0.63
N GLY A 284 0.19 15.53 0.28
CA GLY A 284 1.23 14.85 -0.50
C GLY A 284 1.42 15.51 -1.86
N PHE A 285 0.33 15.86 -2.55
CA PHE A 285 0.40 16.57 -3.83
C PHE A 285 1.09 17.93 -3.70
N LEU A 286 0.77 18.71 -2.68
CA LEU A 286 1.40 20.01 -2.43
C LEU A 286 2.90 19.89 -2.14
N PHE A 287 3.29 18.90 -1.33
CA PHE A 287 4.70 18.56 -1.10
C PHE A 287 5.41 18.21 -2.42
N GLY A 288 4.80 17.32 -3.21
CA GLY A 288 5.31 16.93 -4.53
C GLY A 288 5.44 18.11 -5.49
N TYR A 289 4.43 18.97 -5.51
CA TYR A 289 4.39 20.16 -6.36
C TYR A 289 5.56 21.10 -6.06
N ASP A 290 5.75 21.48 -4.78
CA ASP A 290 6.86 22.37 -4.39
C ASP A 290 8.24 21.75 -4.72
N THR A 291 8.35 20.43 -4.60
CA THR A 291 9.56 19.69 -4.96
C THR A 291 9.83 19.65 -6.46
N GLY A 292 8.80 19.49 -7.30
CA GLY A 292 8.95 19.41 -8.75
C GLY A 292 9.16 20.78 -9.40
N VAL A 293 8.42 21.79 -8.95
CA VAL A 293 8.34 23.11 -9.59
C VAL A 293 9.64 23.91 -9.49
N ILE A 294 10.43 23.68 -8.43
CA ILE A 294 11.69 24.41 -8.27
C ILE A 294 12.70 24.04 -9.36
N SER A 295 12.64 22.81 -9.90
CA SER A 295 13.57 22.30 -10.91
C SER A 295 13.53 23.13 -12.19
N GLY A 296 12.33 23.46 -12.70
CA GLY A 296 12.18 24.32 -13.87
C GLY A 296 12.21 25.81 -13.52
N ALA A 297 11.57 26.22 -12.41
CA ALA A 297 11.51 27.63 -12.01
C ALA A 297 12.89 28.23 -11.68
N MET A 298 13.84 27.43 -11.19
CA MET A 298 15.19 27.90 -10.84
C MET A 298 15.93 28.53 -12.03
N ILE A 299 15.70 28.01 -13.25
CA ILE A 299 16.33 28.53 -14.47
C ILE A 299 15.93 29.99 -14.70
N GLN A 300 14.64 30.32 -14.52
CA GLN A 300 14.15 31.71 -14.65
C GLN A 300 14.55 32.57 -13.44
N LEU A 301 14.46 32.04 -12.22
CA LEU A 301 14.82 32.76 -11.00
C LEU A 301 16.28 33.22 -11.01
N ARG A 302 17.20 32.37 -11.48
CA ARG A 302 18.63 32.71 -11.65
C ARG A 302 18.82 33.89 -12.59
N GLN A 303 18.07 33.95 -13.70
CA GLN A 303 18.18 35.01 -14.70
C GLN A 303 17.56 36.34 -14.22
N ILE A 304 16.40 36.30 -13.56
CA ILE A 304 15.64 37.50 -13.17
C ILE A 304 16.23 38.18 -11.93
N PHE A 305 16.61 37.41 -10.92
CA PHE A 305 17.14 37.94 -9.66
C PHE A 305 18.68 37.94 -9.60
N SER A 306 19.36 37.55 -10.69
CA SER A 306 20.82 37.42 -10.77
C SER A 306 21.39 36.66 -9.57
N LEU A 307 20.82 35.48 -9.29
CA LEU A 307 21.14 34.70 -8.09
C LEU A 307 22.49 33.98 -8.25
N ASP A 308 23.42 34.28 -7.34
CA ASP A 308 24.65 33.51 -7.17
C ASP A 308 24.36 32.08 -6.68
N TYR A 309 25.31 31.15 -6.78
CA TYR A 309 25.15 29.74 -6.38
C TYR A 309 24.66 29.62 -4.92
N LEU A 310 25.21 30.43 -4.03
CA LEU A 310 24.81 30.48 -2.62
C LEU A 310 23.34 30.86 -2.45
N TYR A 311 22.82 31.78 -3.27
CA TYR A 311 21.41 32.15 -3.20
C TYR A 311 20.47 31.12 -3.83
N GLN A 312 20.92 30.40 -4.88
CA GLN A 312 20.15 29.30 -5.46
C GLN A 312 20.00 28.15 -4.44
N GLU A 313 21.09 27.77 -3.78
CA GLU A 313 21.09 26.78 -2.70
C GLU A 313 20.25 27.28 -1.50
N LEU A 314 20.31 28.57 -1.18
CA LEU A 314 19.51 29.16 -0.10
C LEU A 314 17.99 29.09 -0.37
N VAL A 315 17.56 29.34 -1.62
CA VAL A 315 16.15 29.27 -2.01
C VAL A 315 15.57 27.87 -1.82
N ILE A 316 16.34 26.82 -2.13
CA ILE A 316 15.94 25.42 -1.93
C ILE A 316 15.97 25.07 -0.44
N SER A 317 17.06 25.43 0.23
CA SER A 317 17.34 24.96 1.60
C SER A 317 16.49 25.62 2.67
N VAL A 318 16.04 26.87 2.51
CA VAL A 318 15.18 27.54 3.50
C VAL A 318 13.87 26.79 3.73
N THR A 319 13.27 26.25 2.66
CA THR A 319 12.07 25.42 2.73
C THR A 319 12.33 24.14 3.50
N ILE A 320 13.46 23.49 3.22
CA ILE A 320 13.84 22.21 3.82
C ILE A 320 14.15 22.36 5.32
N ILE A 321 14.86 23.43 5.72
CA ILE A 321 15.14 23.74 7.13
C ILE A 321 13.83 23.95 7.89
N ALA A 322 12.92 24.76 7.33
CA ALA A 322 11.61 24.97 7.93
C ALA A 322 10.82 23.66 8.04
N ALA A 323 10.85 22.82 7.01
CA ALA A 323 10.20 21.52 7.03
C ALA A 323 10.77 20.59 8.11
N ALA A 324 12.10 20.55 8.31
CA ALA A 324 12.73 19.76 9.36
C ALA A 324 12.29 20.19 10.77
N LEU A 325 12.30 21.49 11.04
CA LEU A 325 11.89 22.05 12.33
C LEU A 325 10.41 21.77 12.62
N PHE A 326 9.54 22.02 11.65
CA PHE A 326 8.10 21.85 11.82
C PHE A 326 7.66 20.38 11.79
N ALA A 327 8.41 19.49 11.11
CA ALA A 327 8.21 18.05 11.22
C ALA A 327 8.48 17.55 12.65
N PHE A 328 9.54 18.04 13.31
CA PHE A 328 9.80 17.68 14.71
C PHE A 328 8.71 18.20 15.66
N ILE A 329 8.24 19.44 15.45
CA ILE A 329 7.17 20.06 16.25
C ILE A 329 5.81 19.36 16.03
N SER A 330 5.58 18.80 14.84
CA SER A 330 4.30 18.19 14.45
C SER A 330 3.87 17.03 15.35
N GLY A 331 4.81 16.24 15.87
CA GLY A 331 4.52 15.09 16.74
C GLY A 331 3.79 15.51 18.02
N PRO A 332 4.44 16.30 18.90
CA PRO A 332 3.81 16.81 20.13
C PRO A 332 2.56 17.68 19.86
N ALA A 333 2.56 18.44 18.76
CA ALA A 333 1.41 19.24 18.38
C ALA A 333 0.19 18.38 18.01
N SER A 334 0.40 17.30 17.24
CA SER A 334 -0.67 16.38 16.81
C SER A 334 -1.23 15.56 17.98
N GLU A 335 -0.41 15.24 18.98
CA GLU A 335 -0.86 14.58 20.21
C GLU A 335 -1.77 15.52 21.00
N ARG A 336 -1.38 16.79 21.16
CA ARG A 336 -2.14 17.76 21.97
C ARG A 336 -3.41 18.27 21.30
N PHE A 337 -3.37 18.55 20.01
CA PHE A 337 -4.44 19.27 19.30
C PHE A 337 -5.28 18.39 18.36
N GLY A 338 -4.85 17.14 18.11
CA GLY A 338 -5.47 16.28 17.10
C GLY A 338 -4.81 16.42 15.73
N ARG A 339 -5.21 15.56 14.78
CA ARG A 339 -4.58 15.44 13.46
C ARG A 339 -5.24 16.39 12.46
N SER A 340 -6.57 16.48 12.49
CA SER A 340 -7.34 17.33 11.56
C SER A 340 -7.07 18.83 11.74
N PRO A 341 -7.01 19.40 12.97
CA PRO A 341 -6.68 20.81 13.18
C PRO A 341 -5.30 21.22 12.66
N ILE A 342 -4.28 20.38 12.86
CA ILE A 342 -2.93 20.70 12.39
C ILE A 342 -2.84 20.62 10.86
N LEU A 343 -3.54 19.68 10.21
CA LEU A 343 -3.65 19.67 8.74
C LEU A 343 -4.29 20.96 8.20
N LYS A 344 -5.34 21.48 8.86
CA LYS A 344 -5.97 22.76 8.47
C LYS A 344 -4.99 23.93 8.57
N ILE A 345 -4.23 24.01 9.67
CA ILE A 345 -3.19 25.03 9.86
C ILE A 345 -2.12 24.90 8.78
N SER A 346 -1.67 23.69 8.48
CA SER A 346 -0.70 23.43 7.41
C SER A 346 -1.21 23.90 6.05
N SER A 347 -2.43 23.53 5.64
CA SER A 347 -2.99 23.97 4.34
C SER A 347 -3.15 25.49 4.26
N LEU A 348 -3.49 26.16 5.37
CA LEU A 348 -3.55 27.63 5.41
C LEU A 348 -2.17 28.27 5.27
N LEU A 349 -1.15 27.73 5.95
CA LEU A 349 0.23 28.18 5.80
C LEU A 349 0.73 27.98 4.38
N PHE A 350 0.44 26.83 3.76
CA PHE A 350 0.83 26.57 2.38
C PHE A 350 0.20 27.59 1.43
N LEU A 351 -1.11 27.83 1.55
CA LEU A 351 -1.84 28.84 0.78
C LEU A 351 -1.22 30.23 0.93
N ALA A 352 -0.98 30.66 2.18
CA ALA A 352 -0.36 31.95 2.46
C ALA A 352 1.06 32.06 1.85
N GLY A 353 1.87 31.02 2.00
CA GLY A 353 3.21 30.95 1.43
C GLY A 353 3.21 31.04 -0.10
N SER A 354 2.35 30.28 -0.79
CA SER A 354 2.20 30.34 -2.25
C SER A 354 1.75 31.72 -2.74
N VAL A 355 0.83 32.38 -2.02
CA VAL A 355 0.40 33.74 -2.35
C VAL A 355 1.55 34.72 -2.19
N ILE A 356 2.31 34.66 -1.07
CA ILE A 356 3.49 35.52 -0.84
C ILE A 356 4.51 35.37 -1.96
N ILE A 357 4.77 34.14 -2.41
CA ILE A 357 5.68 33.88 -3.53
C ILE A 357 5.15 34.49 -4.83
N ALA A 358 3.86 34.32 -5.13
CA ALA A 358 3.26 34.83 -6.37
C ALA A 358 3.40 36.36 -6.52
N ILE A 359 3.26 37.10 -5.41
CA ILE A 359 3.38 38.56 -5.37
C ILE A 359 4.80 39.05 -5.05
N ALA A 360 5.80 38.16 -4.96
CA ALA A 360 7.14 38.55 -4.50
C ALA A 360 7.85 39.52 -5.46
N HIS A 361 8.33 40.66 -4.96
CA HIS A 361 9.11 41.63 -5.75
C HIS A 361 10.60 41.67 -5.39
N SER A 362 11.01 40.93 -4.37
CA SER A 362 12.39 40.86 -3.90
C SER A 362 12.77 39.43 -3.52
N THR A 363 14.07 39.11 -3.56
CA THR A 363 14.62 37.82 -3.13
C THR A 363 14.26 37.51 -1.68
N THR A 364 14.27 38.51 -0.79
CA THR A 364 13.87 38.32 0.62
C THR A 364 12.41 37.90 0.76
N MET A 365 11.51 38.52 -0.01
CA MET A 365 10.09 38.15 0.01
C MET A 365 9.85 36.73 -0.53
N LEU A 366 10.60 36.34 -1.57
CA LEU A 366 10.63 34.97 -2.07
C LEU A 366 11.07 33.98 -0.98
N LEU A 367 12.15 34.29 -0.26
CA LEU A 367 12.66 33.44 0.83
C LEU A 367 11.66 33.33 2.00
N ILE A 368 10.98 34.41 2.36
CA ILE A 368 9.91 34.39 3.37
C ILE A 368 8.78 33.46 2.93
N GLY A 369 8.31 33.60 1.68
CA GLY A 369 7.27 32.73 1.14
C GLY A 369 7.68 31.24 1.15
N ARG A 370 8.92 30.94 0.77
CA ARG A 370 9.49 29.59 0.81
C ARG A 370 9.62 29.03 2.23
N PHE A 371 10.03 29.85 3.19
CA PHE A 371 10.05 29.46 4.60
C PHE A 371 8.65 29.07 5.09
N VAL A 372 7.62 29.87 4.77
CA VAL A 372 6.23 29.62 5.16
C VAL A 372 5.68 28.34 4.52
N VAL A 373 5.96 28.11 3.23
CA VAL A 373 5.65 26.83 2.55
C VAL A 373 6.36 25.66 3.24
N GLY A 374 7.62 25.82 3.63
CA GLY A 374 8.38 24.81 4.36
C GLY A 374 7.76 24.46 5.71
N CYS A 375 7.27 25.45 6.48
CA CYS A 375 6.52 25.21 7.71
C CYS A 375 5.29 24.33 7.46
N ALA A 376 4.54 24.61 6.39
CA ALA A 376 3.37 23.83 6.02
C ALA A 376 3.73 22.38 5.68
N ILE A 377 4.73 22.18 4.81
CA ILE A 377 5.22 20.86 4.39
C ILE A 377 5.72 20.05 5.59
N GLY A 378 6.46 20.67 6.51
CA GLY A 378 6.93 20.03 7.75
C GLY A 378 5.77 19.48 8.59
N LEU A 379 4.74 20.30 8.82
CA LEU A 379 3.55 19.88 9.57
C LEU A 379 2.78 18.76 8.86
N SER A 380 2.55 18.86 7.55
CA SER A 380 1.72 17.89 6.83
C SER A 380 2.42 16.57 6.53
N SER A 381 3.74 16.58 6.31
CA SER A 381 4.50 15.39 5.89
C SER A 381 4.48 14.26 6.92
N MET A 382 4.42 14.59 8.21
CA MET A 382 4.27 13.62 9.29
C MET A 382 2.79 13.24 9.54
N ILE A 383 1.89 14.22 9.52
CA ILE A 383 0.51 14.03 9.98
C ILE A 383 -0.34 13.33 8.93
N THR A 384 -0.13 13.58 7.64
CA THR A 384 -0.92 12.97 6.56
C THR A 384 -0.86 11.44 6.57
N PRO A 385 0.34 10.79 6.52
CA PRO A 385 0.40 9.33 6.56
C PRO A 385 -0.11 8.75 7.87
N MET A 386 0.07 9.47 8.99
CA MET A 386 -0.47 9.05 10.30
C MET A 386 -2.00 9.09 10.33
N TYR A 387 -2.61 10.18 9.89
CA TYR A 387 -4.05 10.34 9.83
C TYR A 387 -4.68 9.30 8.90
N LEU A 388 -4.07 9.03 7.74
CA LEU A 388 -4.48 7.96 6.84
C LEU A 388 -4.37 6.57 7.50
N ALA A 389 -3.29 6.31 8.24
CA ALA A 389 -3.10 5.02 8.91
C ALA A 389 -4.11 4.77 10.04
N GLU A 390 -4.49 5.83 10.76
CA GLU A 390 -5.44 5.78 11.88
C GLU A 390 -6.90 5.73 11.44
N CYS A 391 -7.22 6.29 10.26
CA CYS A 391 -8.55 6.23 9.67
C CYS A 391 -8.75 5.01 8.75
N ALA A 392 -7.68 4.26 8.44
CA ALA A 392 -7.74 3.13 7.52
C ALA A 392 -7.97 1.79 8.24
N PRO A 393 -8.85 0.93 7.70
CA PRO A 393 -8.99 -0.45 8.17
C PRO A 393 -7.71 -1.24 7.88
N VAL A 394 -7.44 -2.26 8.71
CA VAL A 394 -6.18 -3.05 8.68
C VAL A 394 -5.84 -3.59 7.28
N SER A 395 -6.84 -4.10 6.55
CA SER A 395 -6.67 -4.73 5.23
C SER A 395 -6.24 -3.77 4.11
N TYR A 396 -6.57 -2.49 4.21
CA TYR A 396 -6.30 -1.48 3.17
C TYR A 396 -5.35 -0.37 3.63
N ARG A 397 -4.88 -0.41 4.88
CA ARG A 397 -3.99 0.60 5.48
C ARG A 397 -2.77 0.89 4.62
N GLY A 398 -2.04 -0.14 4.20
CA GLY A 398 -0.86 0.03 3.37
C GLY A 398 -1.16 0.69 2.02
N LEU A 399 -2.31 0.38 1.42
CA LEU A 399 -2.76 0.98 0.15
C LEU A 399 -3.07 2.47 0.31
N LEU A 400 -3.81 2.84 1.36
CA LEU A 400 -4.20 4.22 1.65
C LEU A 400 -3.00 5.10 1.99
N ILE A 401 -2.02 4.58 2.74
CA ILE A 401 -0.77 5.31 2.98
C ILE A 401 0.02 5.49 1.68
N THR A 402 0.07 4.47 0.82
CA THR A 402 0.76 4.54 -0.48
C THR A 402 0.09 5.54 -1.44
N LEU A 403 -1.22 5.80 -1.29
CA LEU A 403 -1.91 6.83 -2.05
C LEU A 403 -1.30 8.21 -1.83
N ASN A 404 -0.88 8.53 -0.60
CA ASN A 404 -0.20 9.79 -0.32
C ASN A 404 1.11 9.92 -1.10
N THR A 405 1.90 8.83 -1.19
CA THR A 405 3.12 8.82 -2.01
C THR A 405 2.83 8.98 -3.50
N LEU A 406 1.73 8.39 -4.00
CA LEU A 406 1.31 8.60 -5.37
C LEU A 406 0.93 10.07 -5.64
N PHE A 407 0.30 10.74 -4.68
CA PHE A 407 0.00 12.16 -4.77
C PHE A 407 1.28 13.01 -4.77
N ILE A 408 2.31 12.65 -4.00
CA ILE A 408 3.63 13.31 -4.04
C ILE A 408 4.22 13.22 -5.44
N THR A 409 4.33 12.03 -6.04
CA THR A 409 4.93 11.90 -7.37
C THR A 409 4.05 12.45 -8.48
N GLY A 410 2.73 12.42 -8.31
CA GLY A 410 1.79 13.10 -9.21
C GLY A 410 1.91 14.63 -9.15
N GLY A 411 2.14 15.20 -7.96
CA GLY A 411 2.44 16.62 -7.77
C GLY A 411 3.73 17.04 -8.45
N GLN A 412 4.80 16.24 -8.31
CA GLN A 412 6.07 16.47 -9.01
C GLN A 412 5.88 16.48 -10.53
N PHE A 413 5.17 15.49 -11.06
CA PHE A 413 4.90 15.40 -12.49
C PHE A 413 4.09 16.59 -13.02
N LEU A 414 2.99 16.96 -12.33
CA LEU A 414 2.18 18.10 -12.77
C LEU A 414 2.96 19.42 -12.69
N ALA A 415 3.78 19.59 -11.65
CA ALA A 415 4.66 20.75 -11.53
C ALA A 415 5.66 20.84 -12.69
N SER A 416 6.33 19.75 -13.06
CA SER A 416 7.25 19.76 -14.20
C SER A 416 6.57 19.99 -15.55
N LEU A 417 5.30 19.57 -15.72
CA LEU A 417 4.50 19.92 -16.90
C LEU A 417 4.18 21.43 -16.93
N LEU A 418 3.82 22.00 -15.79
CA LEU A 418 3.55 23.44 -15.67
C LEU A 418 4.81 24.26 -15.91
N ASP A 419 5.98 23.80 -15.43
CA ASP A 419 7.26 24.41 -15.74
C ASP A 419 7.49 24.44 -17.25
N GLY A 420 7.34 23.32 -17.95
CA GLY A 420 7.50 23.26 -19.41
C GLY A 420 6.51 24.15 -20.17
N ALA A 421 5.25 24.20 -19.74
CA ALA A 421 4.20 25.00 -20.37
C ALA A 421 4.37 26.52 -20.13
N LEU A 422 4.77 26.91 -18.92
CA LEU A 422 4.90 28.31 -18.52
C LEU A 422 6.32 28.86 -18.75
N TYR A 423 7.27 28.01 -19.15
CA TYR A 423 8.66 28.40 -19.42
C TYR A 423 8.76 29.50 -20.49
N TYR A 424 7.86 29.50 -21.47
CA TYR A 424 7.84 30.48 -22.56
C TYR A 424 7.56 31.91 -22.09
N ASN A 425 6.90 32.09 -20.93
CA ASN A 425 6.69 33.40 -20.34
C ASN A 425 7.91 33.80 -19.50
N ARG A 426 8.87 34.51 -20.11
CA ARG A 426 10.16 34.84 -19.47
C ARG A 426 10.05 35.83 -18.31
N GLU A 427 9.02 36.67 -18.25
CA GLU A 427 8.92 37.71 -17.19
C GLU A 427 8.16 37.21 -15.95
N ASN A 428 7.02 36.53 -16.16
CA ASN A 428 6.12 36.15 -15.07
C ASN A 428 5.91 34.64 -14.93
N GLY A 429 6.56 33.81 -15.77
CA GLY A 429 6.41 32.35 -15.75
C GLY A 429 6.63 31.75 -14.36
N TRP A 430 7.76 32.06 -13.72
CA TRP A 430 8.10 31.57 -12.37
C TRP A 430 7.05 31.93 -11.29
N ARG A 431 6.37 33.09 -11.40
CA ARG A 431 5.31 33.48 -10.46
C ARG A 431 4.11 32.55 -10.58
N TYR A 432 3.73 32.21 -11.80
CA TYR A 432 2.64 31.28 -12.05
C TYR A 432 3.02 29.85 -11.66
N MET A 433 4.23 29.42 -12.01
CA MET A 433 4.76 28.10 -11.62
C MET A 433 4.63 27.89 -10.10
N LEU A 434 5.14 28.81 -9.29
CA LEU A 434 5.12 28.67 -7.83
C LEU A 434 3.78 29.06 -7.19
N GLY A 435 3.08 30.05 -7.75
CA GLY A 435 1.85 30.60 -7.21
C GLY A 435 0.62 29.72 -7.41
N LEU A 436 0.55 28.95 -8.50
CA LEU A 436 -0.60 28.08 -8.79
C LEU A 436 -0.82 26.97 -7.74
N ALA A 437 0.18 26.67 -6.91
CA ALA A 437 0.04 25.76 -5.78
C ALA A 437 -0.97 26.26 -4.72
N ALA A 438 -1.31 27.54 -4.72
CA ALA A 438 -2.38 28.12 -3.89
C ALA A 438 -3.75 27.47 -4.15
N ILE A 439 -4.04 27.05 -5.40
CA ILE A 439 -5.34 26.46 -5.77
C ILE A 439 -5.59 25.12 -5.05
N PRO A 440 -4.71 24.09 -5.19
CA PRO A 440 -4.89 22.84 -4.46
C PRO A 440 -4.81 23.03 -2.93
N ALA A 441 -4.03 24.00 -2.43
CA ALA A 441 -3.99 24.32 -1.00
C ALA A 441 -5.33 24.85 -0.48
N ALA A 442 -6.00 25.74 -1.23
CA ALA A 442 -7.32 26.24 -0.89
C ALA A 442 -8.39 25.13 -0.95
N ILE A 443 -8.34 24.27 -1.98
CA ILE A 443 -9.25 23.11 -2.10
C ILE A 443 -9.08 22.19 -0.89
N GLN A 444 -7.84 21.90 -0.50
CA GLN A 444 -7.57 21.08 0.67
C GLN A 444 -8.09 21.73 1.95
N PHE A 445 -7.78 23.01 2.17
CA PHE A 445 -8.22 23.74 3.37
C PHE A 445 -9.73 23.67 3.56
N ILE A 446 -10.50 23.89 2.48
CA ILE A 446 -11.96 23.77 2.48
C ILE A 446 -12.38 22.31 2.72
N GLY A 447 -11.74 21.35 2.03
CA GLY A 447 -12.05 19.92 2.14
C GLY A 447 -11.87 19.36 3.56
N LEU A 448 -10.86 19.83 4.29
CA LEU A 448 -10.54 19.38 5.65
C LEU A 448 -11.62 19.76 6.69
N PHE A 449 -12.49 20.74 6.42
CA PHE A 449 -13.64 21.03 7.30
C PHE A 449 -14.69 19.94 7.27
N PHE A 450 -14.70 19.10 6.22
CA PHE A 450 -15.66 18.01 6.06
C PHE A 450 -15.08 16.64 6.45
N LEU A 451 -13.92 16.62 7.11
CA LEU A 451 -13.30 15.41 7.65
C LEU A 451 -13.38 15.40 9.17
N ASP A 452 -13.66 14.22 9.71
CA ASP A 452 -13.70 13.98 11.15
C ASP A 452 -12.28 13.83 11.73
N GLU A 453 -12.15 13.91 13.06
CA GLU A 453 -10.87 13.62 13.73
C GLU A 453 -10.59 12.11 13.74
N SER A 454 -9.32 11.74 13.92
CA SER A 454 -8.89 10.36 14.02
C SER A 454 -9.64 9.63 15.16
N PRO A 455 -10.26 8.46 14.89
CA PRO A 455 -10.96 7.69 15.91
C PRO A 455 -10.03 7.23 17.02
N ARG A 456 -8.77 6.89 16.69
CA ARG A 456 -7.75 6.51 17.67
C ARG A 456 -7.38 7.68 18.59
N TRP A 457 -7.24 8.89 18.04
CA TRP A 457 -6.97 10.08 18.86
C TRP A 457 -8.11 10.33 19.85
N LEU A 458 -9.35 10.28 19.37
CA LEU A 458 -10.56 10.54 20.16
C LEU A 458 -10.70 9.56 21.32
N ALA A 459 -10.48 8.26 21.07
CA ALA A 459 -10.53 7.23 22.10
C ALA A 459 -9.50 7.47 23.21
N LEU A 460 -8.24 7.78 22.84
CA LEU A 460 -7.15 8.04 23.79
C LEU A 460 -7.30 9.34 24.58
N HIS A 461 -8.12 10.29 24.11
CA HIS A 461 -8.38 11.58 24.76
C HIS A 461 -9.69 11.58 25.57
N GLY A 462 -10.20 10.41 25.94
CA GLY A 462 -11.38 10.29 26.79
C GLY A 462 -12.70 10.64 26.09
N ARG A 463 -12.75 10.56 24.75
CA ARG A 463 -13.96 10.79 23.94
C ARG A 463 -14.38 9.52 23.18
N PRO A 464 -14.67 8.40 23.86
CA PRO A 464 -14.97 7.12 23.21
C PRO A 464 -16.25 7.15 22.36
N GLU A 465 -17.27 7.93 22.76
CA GLU A 465 -18.53 8.04 22.02
C GLU A 465 -18.35 8.66 20.63
N GLU A 466 -17.50 9.69 20.54
CA GLU A 466 -17.17 10.31 19.25
C GLU A 466 -16.27 9.41 18.41
N ALA A 467 -15.34 8.70 19.04
CA ALA A 467 -14.54 7.68 18.36
C ALA A 467 -15.42 6.59 17.75
N ARG A 468 -16.44 6.11 18.50
CA ARG A 468 -17.43 5.15 18.02
C ARG A 468 -18.21 5.69 16.84
N ALA A 469 -18.68 6.94 16.90
CA ALA A 469 -19.39 7.58 15.78
C ALA A 469 -18.53 7.63 14.50
N VAL A 470 -17.24 7.92 14.61
CA VAL A 470 -16.32 7.93 13.46
C VAL A 470 -16.05 6.51 12.95
N LEU A 471 -15.84 5.53 13.84
CA LEU A 471 -15.66 4.12 13.46
C LEU A 471 -16.89 3.55 12.74
N LYS A 472 -18.11 3.90 13.17
CA LYS A 472 -19.35 3.53 12.47
C LYS A 472 -19.40 4.09 11.03
N LYS A 473 -18.86 5.29 10.79
CA LYS A 473 -18.74 5.84 9.41
C LYS A 473 -17.70 5.08 8.57
N ILE A 474 -16.63 4.57 9.20
CA ILE A 474 -15.58 3.79 8.52
C ILE A 474 -16.10 2.39 8.14
N TYR A 475 -16.79 1.70 9.06
CA TYR A 475 -17.24 0.31 8.89
C TYR A 475 -18.70 0.14 8.43
N ASP A 476 -19.40 1.23 8.09
CA ASP A 476 -20.78 1.32 7.58
C ASP A 476 -21.89 1.27 8.68
N GLU A 477 -22.86 2.18 8.58
CA GLU A 477 -23.88 2.49 9.60
C GLU A 477 -24.87 1.34 9.87
N LYS A 478 -25.04 0.41 8.92
CA LYS A 478 -25.94 -0.76 9.08
C LYS A 478 -25.20 -2.06 9.41
N PHE A 479 -23.89 -2.12 9.20
CA PHE A 479 -23.05 -3.20 9.74
C PHE A 479 -22.83 -2.99 11.24
N ALA A 480 -22.84 -1.73 11.71
CA ALA A 480 -22.72 -1.39 13.12
C ALA A 480 -23.99 -1.63 13.98
N GLU A 481 -25.15 -1.94 13.38
CA GLU A 481 -26.36 -2.33 14.14
C GLU A 481 -26.49 -3.86 14.32
N GLU A 482 -25.97 -4.67 13.39
CA GLU A 482 -25.93 -6.14 13.50
C GLU A 482 -24.58 -6.68 13.99
N ASP A 483 -23.50 -5.88 13.89
CA ASP A 483 -22.12 -6.26 14.21
C ASP A 483 -21.39 -5.15 15.01
N ASP A 484 -22.08 -4.59 16.01
CA ASP A 484 -21.48 -3.72 17.05
C ASP A 484 -20.24 -4.40 17.68
N SER A 485 -20.13 -5.73 17.57
CA SER A 485 -19.00 -6.55 17.98
C SER A 485 -17.66 -6.10 17.40
N ILE A 486 -17.56 -5.73 16.11
CA ILE A 486 -16.27 -5.38 15.49
C ILE A 486 -15.82 -3.98 15.89
N VAL A 487 -16.75 -3.02 15.89
CA VAL A 487 -16.47 -1.63 16.29
C VAL A 487 -16.12 -1.57 17.77
N GLU A 488 -16.88 -2.27 18.62
CA GLU A 488 -16.56 -2.37 20.04
C GLU A 488 -15.29 -3.17 20.29
N LYS A 489 -15.00 -4.21 19.50
CA LYS A 489 -13.72 -4.93 19.58
C LYS A 489 -12.53 -4.03 19.22
N GLU A 490 -12.61 -3.25 18.15
CA GLU A 490 -11.52 -2.32 17.79
C GLU A 490 -11.39 -1.19 18.83
N LEU A 491 -12.51 -0.62 19.31
CA LEU A 491 -12.51 0.42 20.33
C LEU A 491 -11.96 -0.09 21.68
N SER A 492 -12.40 -1.27 22.12
CA SER A 492 -11.91 -1.93 23.33
C SER A 492 -10.44 -2.33 23.20
N GLN A 493 -9.97 -2.80 22.04
CA GLN A 493 -8.54 -3.03 21.79
C GLN A 493 -7.72 -1.73 21.93
N ILE A 494 -8.20 -0.62 21.36
CA ILE A 494 -7.53 0.68 21.49
C ILE A 494 -7.46 1.10 22.96
N LEU A 495 -8.57 0.99 23.71
CA LEU A 495 -8.64 1.35 25.12
C LEU A 495 -7.82 0.42 26.02
N GLN A 496 -7.86 -0.89 25.80
CA GLN A 496 -7.04 -1.87 26.51
C GLN A 496 -5.55 -1.63 26.29
N SER A 497 -5.14 -1.29 25.06
CA SER A 497 -3.75 -0.95 24.75
C SER A 497 -3.27 0.29 25.53
N SER A 498 -4.16 1.24 25.83
CA SER A 498 -3.83 2.38 26.69
C SER A 498 -3.83 2.04 28.17
N LEU A 499 -4.76 1.21 28.64
CA LEU A 499 -4.84 0.80 30.04
C LEU A 499 -3.65 -0.06 30.45
N GLN A 500 -3.26 -1.04 29.63
CA GLN A 500 -2.05 -1.84 29.86
C GLN A 500 -0.79 -0.97 29.92
N GLN A 501 -0.74 0.09 29.10
CA GLN A 501 0.38 1.04 29.13
C GLN A 501 0.37 1.92 30.38
N GLU A 502 -0.80 2.26 30.92
CA GLU A 502 -0.92 2.98 32.20
C GLU A 502 -0.58 2.06 33.39
N GLU A 503 -0.98 0.79 33.35
CA GLU A 503 -0.67 -0.22 34.37
C GLU A 503 0.82 -0.59 34.41
N GLU A 504 1.48 -0.76 33.25
CA GLU A 504 2.94 -0.90 33.15
C GLU A 504 3.65 0.36 33.69
N HIS A 505 3.06 1.54 33.51
CA HIS A 505 3.60 2.79 34.02
C HIS A 505 3.47 2.92 35.55
N GLU A 506 2.33 2.50 36.12
CA GLU A 506 2.13 2.49 37.56
C GLU A 506 3.04 1.47 38.25
N SER A 507 3.26 0.31 37.64
CA SER A 507 4.13 -0.73 38.20
C SER A 507 5.64 -0.37 38.13
N GLU A 508 6.09 0.40 37.14
CA GLU A 508 7.46 0.95 37.09
C GLU A 508 7.66 2.14 38.05
N GLU A 509 6.70 3.06 38.19
CA GLU A 509 6.83 4.22 39.11
C GLU A 509 6.70 3.84 40.59
N MET A 510 5.98 2.75 40.92
CA MET A 510 5.81 2.27 42.30
C MET A 510 7.09 1.65 42.89
N GLN A 511 8.12 1.41 42.08
CA GLN A 511 9.42 0.91 42.55
C GLN A 511 10.36 2.00 43.06
N ASP A 512 10.09 3.29 42.82
CA ASP A 512 11.06 4.36 43.09
C ASP A 512 10.55 5.53 43.98
N THR A 513 9.36 5.46 44.60
CA THR A 513 8.91 6.55 45.50
C THR A 513 8.05 6.10 46.70
N THR A 514 8.53 6.41 47.91
CA THR A 514 7.86 6.23 49.22
C THR A 514 7.25 7.55 49.76
N ASP A 515 6.69 8.41 48.91
CA ASP A 515 6.12 9.69 49.36
C ASP A 515 4.72 9.97 48.76
N PRO A 516 3.65 9.99 49.59
CA PRO A 516 2.25 10.03 49.12
C PRO A 516 1.72 11.43 48.73
N SER A 517 2.57 12.36 48.31
CA SER A 517 2.21 13.79 48.20
C SER A 517 2.34 14.43 46.80
N VAL A 518 2.20 13.67 45.71
CA VAL A 518 2.37 14.24 44.35
C VAL A 518 1.16 14.02 43.44
N ALA A 519 0.00 14.47 43.91
CA ALA A 519 -1.19 14.69 43.08
C ALA A 519 -1.18 16.12 42.50
N LEU A 520 -0.34 16.38 41.48
CA LEU A 520 -0.51 17.57 40.62
C LEU A 520 -0.22 17.20 39.17
N SER A 521 -1.32 16.86 38.48
CA SER A 521 -1.40 16.09 37.26
C SER A 521 -1.25 16.93 35.98
N HIS A 522 -1.02 16.21 34.88
CA HIS A 522 -1.02 16.61 33.47
C HIS A 522 0.27 17.18 32.83
N LYS A 523 1.10 18.01 33.50
CA LYS A 523 2.34 18.54 32.87
C LYS A 523 3.56 17.60 32.92
N ARG A 524 3.54 16.55 33.76
CA ARG A 524 4.66 15.61 33.93
C ARG A 524 4.67 14.46 32.89
N LYS A 525 3.50 14.13 32.29
CA LYS A 525 3.33 13.00 31.33
C LYS A 525 4.19 13.15 30.06
N VAL A 526 4.25 14.34 29.44
CA VAL A 526 5.00 14.56 28.17
C VAL A 526 6.52 14.56 28.33
N ARG A 527 7.05 15.08 29.46
CA ARG A 527 8.50 15.11 29.73
C ARG A 527 9.06 13.70 30.00
N ASN A 528 8.22 12.82 30.53
CA ASN A 528 8.58 11.42 30.78
C ASN A 528 8.54 10.57 29.48
N SER A 529 7.67 10.88 28.50
CA SER A 529 7.62 10.12 27.24
C SER A 529 8.90 10.20 26.41
N TRP A 530 9.42 11.41 26.12
CA TRP A 530 10.68 11.54 25.34
C TRP A 530 11.87 10.88 26.04
N LEU A 531 11.97 11.04 27.37
CA LEU A 531 13.03 10.40 28.14
C LEU A 531 12.91 8.87 28.11
N LYS A 532 11.70 8.34 28.26
CA LYS A 532 11.39 6.90 28.13
C LYS A 532 11.73 6.38 26.74
N MET A 533 11.46 7.17 25.68
CA MET A 533 11.79 6.78 24.31
C MET A 533 13.29 6.57 24.08
N PHE A 534 14.14 7.46 24.61
CA PHE A 534 15.60 7.34 24.48
C PHE A 534 16.23 6.35 25.46
N THR A 535 15.50 5.91 26.50
CA THR A 535 16.03 5.01 27.53
C THR A 535 15.65 3.55 27.27
N SER A 536 14.49 3.28 26.66
CA SER A 536 14.04 1.93 26.33
C SER A 536 14.84 1.33 25.17
N LYS A 537 15.47 0.16 25.39
CA LYS A 537 16.31 -0.51 24.39
C LYS A 537 15.53 -0.93 23.14
N GLY A 538 14.32 -1.45 23.31
CA GLY A 538 13.46 -1.87 22.19
C GLY A 538 13.02 -0.68 21.33
N LEU A 539 12.67 0.44 21.97
CA LEU A 539 12.26 1.64 21.25
C LEU A 539 13.44 2.38 20.62
N LEU A 540 14.61 2.38 21.25
CA LEU A 540 15.82 2.94 20.64
C LEU A 540 16.18 2.18 19.34
N LYS A 541 16.02 0.85 19.34
CA LYS A 541 16.19 0.01 18.14
C LYS A 541 15.14 0.35 17.07
N ALA A 542 13.87 0.50 17.46
CA ALA A 542 12.81 0.97 16.57
C ALA A 542 13.15 2.34 15.95
N MET A 543 13.55 3.30 16.77
CA MET A 543 13.93 4.65 16.34
C MET A 543 15.14 4.64 15.42
N ALA A 544 16.16 3.83 15.72
CA ALA A 544 17.34 3.69 14.87
C ALA A 544 16.98 3.12 13.49
N ILE A 545 16.10 2.12 13.43
CA ILE A 545 15.60 1.55 12.16
C ILE A 545 14.77 2.59 11.40
N GLY A 546 13.81 3.23 12.06
CA GLY A 546 12.91 4.21 11.46
C GLY A 546 13.63 5.44 10.89
N CYS A 547 14.51 6.05 11.69
CA CYS A 547 15.37 7.17 11.27
C CYS A 547 16.39 6.72 10.22
N GLY A 548 16.96 5.52 10.34
CA GLY A 548 17.89 4.95 9.38
C GLY A 548 17.26 4.78 7.98
N LEU A 549 16.03 4.26 7.91
CA LEU A 549 15.30 4.12 6.65
C LEU A 549 15.08 5.49 5.96
N GLN A 550 14.72 6.51 6.75
CA GLN A 550 14.52 7.87 6.24
C GLN A 550 15.85 8.52 5.79
N LEU A 551 16.92 8.29 6.53
CA LEU A 551 18.27 8.72 6.18
C LEU A 551 18.70 8.12 4.83
N PHE A 552 18.62 6.79 4.67
CA PHE A 552 19.03 6.13 3.42
C PHE A 552 18.13 6.44 2.23
N GLN A 553 16.84 6.75 2.46
CA GLN A 553 15.98 7.29 1.40
C GLN A 553 16.60 8.56 0.80
N GLN A 554 17.08 9.48 1.62
CA GLN A 554 17.64 10.76 1.18
C GLN A 554 19.07 10.66 0.69
N LEU A 555 19.94 9.90 1.37
CA LEU A 555 21.33 9.69 0.95
C LEU A 555 21.45 8.96 -0.40
N SER A 556 20.40 8.24 -0.82
CA SER A 556 20.32 7.65 -2.16
C SER A 556 20.09 8.68 -3.28
N GLY A 557 19.91 9.96 -2.96
CA GLY A 557 19.94 11.07 -3.91
C GLY A 557 18.62 11.37 -4.61
N ILE A 558 17.46 10.89 -4.13
CA ILE A 558 16.19 11.09 -4.84
C ILE A 558 15.84 12.58 -4.98
N ASN A 559 15.98 13.34 -3.90
CA ASN A 559 15.64 14.76 -3.90
C ASN A 559 16.65 15.57 -4.71
N THR A 560 17.90 15.13 -4.83
CA THR A 560 18.85 15.67 -5.81
C THR A 560 18.32 15.50 -7.23
N VAL A 561 17.85 14.29 -7.60
CA VAL A 561 17.31 14.03 -8.93
C VAL A 561 16.04 14.83 -9.19
N MET A 562 15.21 15.08 -8.18
CA MET A 562 13.98 15.87 -8.34
C MET A 562 14.27 17.39 -8.41
N TYR A 563 15.03 17.95 -7.46
CA TYR A 563 15.35 19.39 -7.44
C TYR A 563 16.26 19.82 -8.58
N TYR A 564 17.26 19.01 -8.91
CA TYR A 564 18.28 19.33 -9.91
C TYR A 564 18.13 18.48 -11.18
N GLY A 565 16.98 17.84 -11.42
CA GLY A 565 16.77 16.97 -12.59
C GLY A 565 17.07 17.65 -13.92
N ALA A 566 16.55 18.86 -14.13
CA ALA A 566 16.88 19.68 -15.30
C ALA A 566 18.39 20.00 -15.37
N SER A 567 19.00 20.37 -14.25
CA SER A 567 20.44 20.65 -14.18
C SER A 567 21.30 19.42 -14.47
N ILE A 568 20.93 18.23 -14.00
CA ILE A 568 21.63 16.95 -14.27
C ILE A 568 21.59 16.61 -15.76
N LEU A 569 20.43 16.76 -16.38
CA LEU A 569 20.26 16.55 -17.82
C LEU A 569 21.04 17.59 -18.64
N SER A 570 21.08 18.84 -18.17
CA SER A 570 21.91 19.90 -18.75
C SER A 570 23.41 19.54 -18.66
N MET A 571 23.89 19.16 -17.47
CA MET A 571 25.28 18.71 -17.25
C MET A 571 25.68 17.49 -18.11
N ALA A 572 24.71 16.67 -18.52
CA ALA A 572 24.93 15.55 -19.43
C ALA A 572 25.11 15.96 -20.90
N GLY A 573 25.04 17.25 -21.24
CA GLY A 573 25.23 17.74 -22.61
C GLY A 573 23.96 17.77 -23.46
N MET A 574 22.77 17.56 -22.88
CA MET A 574 21.51 17.53 -23.66
C MET A 574 21.08 18.90 -24.20
N THR A 575 21.70 19.98 -23.72
CA THR A 575 21.53 21.36 -24.22
C THR A 575 22.38 21.65 -25.45
N ALA A 576 23.48 20.91 -25.67
CA ALA A 576 24.55 21.30 -26.57
C ALA A 576 24.29 21.06 -28.07
N GLY A 577 23.03 20.78 -28.45
CA GLY A 577 22.61 20.57 -29.85
C GLY A 577 21.14 20.93 -30.13
N ALA A 578 20.41 21.50 -29.17
CA ALA A 578 19.04 21.93 -29.36
C ALA A 578 18.99 23.46 -29.45
N GLU A 579 18.46 24.00 -30.55
CA GLU A 579 18.17 25.44 -30.71
C GLU A 579 17.19 25.97 -29.63
N ASN A 580 16.58 25.08 -28.84
CA ASN A 580 15.59 25.40 -27.82
C ASN A 580 16.02 24.94 -26.41
N GLU A 581 16.35 25.90 -25.53
CA GLU A 581 16.62 25.70 -24.09
C GLU A 581 15.47 24.98 -23.36
N SER A 582 14.26 24.97 -23.93
CA SER A 582 13.07 24.31 -23.38
C SER A 582 13.13 22.78 -23.41
N SER A 583 14.00 22.16 -24.20
CA SER A 583 14.07 20.70 -24.35
C SER A 583 14.42 19.99 -23.03
N VAL A 584 15.28 20.59 -22.21
CA VAL A 584 15.69 20.04 -20.91
C VAL A 584 14.56 20.04 -19.90
N VAL A 585 13.73 21.09 -19.90
CA VAL A 585 12.56 21.19 -19.01
C VAL A 585 11.54 20.08 -19.33
N TRP A 586 11.31 19.81 -20.62
CA TRP A 586 10.46 18.70 -21.05
C TRP A 586 11.04 17.32 -20.73
N LEU A 587 12.37 17.14 -20.82
CA LEU A 587 13.03 15.91 -20.39
C LEU A 587 12.97 15.73 -18.87
N ALA A 588 13.03 16.81 -18.09
CA ALA A 588 12.80 16.75 -16.64
C ALA A 588 11.35 16.31 -16.33
N ALA A 589 10.36 16.78 -17.09
CA ALA A 589 8.98 16.31 -16.98
C ALA A 589 8.84 14.81 -17.31
N LEU A 590 9.62 14.28 -18.27
CA LEU A 590 9.69 12.84 -18.54
C LEU A 590 10.26 12.07 -17.34
N VAL A 591 11.31 12.57 -16.69
CA VAL A 591 11.88 11.97 -15.48
C VAL A 591 10.84 11.95 -14.35
N ALA A 592 10.12 13.06 -14.12
CA ALA A 592 9.05 13.11 -13.13
C ALA A 592 7.88 12.17 -13.45
N PHE A 593 7.50 12.04 -14.73
CA PHE A 593 6.51 11.07 -15.19
C PHE A 593 6.91 9.64 -14.88
N MET A 594 8.17 9.27 -15.12
CA MET A 594 8.67 7.92 -14.80
C MET A 594 8.61 7.65 -13.30
N ASN A 595 8.91 8.64 -12.46
CA ASN A 595 8.76 8.52 -11.01
C ASN A 595 7.30 8.23 -10.62
N PHE A 596 6.35 8.96 -11.21
CA PHE A 596 4.92 8.72 -11.01
C PHE A 596 4.47 7.34 -11.50
N ALA A 597 4.84 6.94 -12.72
CA ALA A 597 4.48 5.66 -13.30
C ALA A 597 5.00 4.47 -12.48
N PHE A 598 6.27 4.52 -12.03
CA PHE A 598 6.82 3.47 -11.18
C PHE A 598 6.28 3.54 -9.74
N SER A 599 5.79 4.69 -9.26
CA SER A 599 5.06 4.76 -7.99
C SER A 599 3.72 4.00 -8.05
N VAL A 600 3.02 4.05 -9.18
CA VAL A 600 1.81 3.23 -9.42
C VAL A 600 2.15 1.73 -9.36
N LEU A 601 3.26 1.33 -9.98
CA LEU A 601 3.76 -0.05 -9.87
C LEU A 601 4.07 -0.41 -8.41
N GLY A 602 4.68 0.51 -7.65
CA GLY A 602 4.91 0.38 -6.22
C GLY A 602 3.64 0.06 -5.43
N MET A 603 2.57 0.81 -5.67
CA MET A 603 1.27 0.59 -5.04
C MET A 603 0.71 -0.82 -5.29
N TYR A 604 0.90 -1.36 -6.50
CA TYR A 604 0.52 -2.73 -6.82
C TYR A 604 1.40 -3.76 -6.07
N LEU A 605 2.71 -3.55 -6.05
CA LEU A 605 3.67 -4.47 -5.42
C LEU A 605 3.56 -4.48 -3.88
N VAL A 606 3.14 -3.36 -3.28
CA VAL A 606 2.93 -3.15 -1.84
C VAL A 606 2.05 -4.24 -1.22
N ASN A 607 1.03 -4.72 -1.96
CA ASN A 607 0.08 -5.73 -1.47
C ASN A 607 0.50 -7.16 -1.85
N LYS A 608 1.34 -7.33 -2.88
CA LYS A 608 1.73 -8.64 -3.39
C LYS A 608 3.01 -9.18 -2.75
N MET A 609 4.00 -8.33 -2.55
CA MET A 609 5.31 -8.69 -1.99
C MET A 609 5.38 -8.47 -0.48
N ARG A 610 6.36 -9.09 0.16
CA ARG A 610 6.75 -8.82 1.56
C ARG A 610 7.50 -7.49 1.64
N ARG A 611 7.31 -6.72 2.72
CA ARG A 611 7.85 -5.35 2.88
C ARG A 611 9.37 -5.36 2.84
N ARG A 612 10.00 -6.25 3.59
CA ARG A 612 11.47 -6.36 3.68
C ARG A 612 12.09 -6.75 2.34
N THR A 613 11.48 -7.70 1.64
CA THR A 613 11.97 -8.16 0.32
C THR A 613 11.91 -7.03 -0.71
N LEU A 614 10.80 -6.29 -0.75
CA LEU A 614 10.62 -5.17 -1.69
C LEU A 614 11.59 -4.01 -1.40
N LEU A 615 11.86 -3.73 -0.13
CA LEU A 615 12.84 -2.73 0.30
C LEU A 615 14.26 -3.07 -0.20
N ILE A 616 14.70 -4.30 0.04
CA ILE A 616 16.06 -4.74 -0.30
C ILE A 616 16.23 -4.84 -1.83
N SER A 617 15.24 -5.39 -2.55
CA SER A 617 15.32 -5.46 -4.01
C SER A 617 15.36 -4.06 -4.65
N SER A 618 14.63 -3.10 -4.06
CA SER A 618 14.68 -1.69 -4.46
C SER A 618 16.06 -1.09 -4.26
N LEU A 619 16.68 -1.25 -3.08
CA LEU A 619 18.02 -0.72 -2.80
C LEU A 619 19.11 -1.32 -3.68
N ILE A 620 19.02 -2.61 -4.02
CA ILE A 620 19.94 -3.25 -4.96
C ILE A 620 19.80 -2.62 -6.36
N CYS A 621 18.57 -2.45 -6.84
CA CYS A 621 18.32 -1.82 -8.13
C CYS A 621 18.81 -0.37 -8.18
N VAL A 622 18.54 0.40 -7.11
CA VAL A 622 19.04 1.77 -6.94
C VAL A 622 20.56 1.81 -6.97
N SER A 623 21.23 0.92 -6.24
CA SER A 623 22.70 0.84 -6.23
C SER A 623 23.28 0.60 -7.62
N LEU A 624 22.72 -0.37 -8.37
CA LEU A 624 23.16 -0.67 -9.73
C LEU A 624 22.94 0.50 -10.69
N SER A 625 21.81 1.20 -10.57
CA SER A 625 21.49 2.36 -11.40
C SER A 625 22.38 3.57 -11.11
N LEU A 626 22.76 3.81 -9.85
CA LEU A 626 23.68 4.88 -9.47
C LEU A 626 25.10 4.61 -9.97
N VAL A 627 25.53 3.35 -9.97
CA VAL A 627 26.80 2.93 -10.61
C VAL A 627 26.74 3.19 -12.12
N LEU A 628 25.61 2.89 -12.78
CA LEU A 628 25.42 3.17 -14.20
C LEU A 628 25.49 4.68 -14.50
N LEU A 629 24.86 5.52 -13.66
CA LEU A 629 24.93 6.98 -13.78
C LEU A 629 26.36 7.50 -13.59
N GLY A 630 27.07 7.04 -12.57
CA GLY A 630 28.48 7.38 -12.34
C GLY A 630 29.36 6.97 -13.52
N ALA A 631 29.19 5.76 -14.04
CA ALA A 631 29.89 5.27 -15.23
C ALA A 631 29.57 6.11 -16.47
N GLY A 632 28.31 6.51 -16.66
CA GLY A 632 27.88 7.39 -17.75
C GLY A 632 28.59 8.74 -17.72
N PHE A 633 28.63 9.41 -16.56
CA PHE A 633 29.37 10.67 -16.42
C PHE A 633 30.88 10.49 -16.60
N LYS A 634 31.46 9.35 -16.20
CA LYS A 634 32.87 9.05 -16.43
C LYS A 634 33.20 8.87 -17.92
N ILE A 635 32.28 8.28 -18.69
CA ILE A 635 32.43 8.16 -20.16
C ILE A 635 32.35 9.54 -20.81
N ILE A 636 31.40 10.38 -20.38
CA ILE A 636 31.24 11.76 -20.87
C ILE A 636 32.52 12.58 -20.65
N GLU A 637 33.12 12.51 -19.46
CA GLU A 637 34.41 13.17 -19.18
C GLU A 637 35.52 12.68 -20.12
N LYS A 638 35.68 11.36 -20.28
CA LYS A 638 36.74 10.77 -21.12
C LYS A 638 36.59 11.09 -22.60
N THR A 639 35.37 11.28 -23.09
CA THR A 639 35.10 11.62 -24.50
C THR A 639 34.82 13.11 -24.71
N SER A 640 35.05 13.95 -23.69
CA SER A 640 34.90 15.39 -23.82
C SER A 640 35.89 15.97 -24.85
N SER A 641 35.45 17.00 -25.56
CA SER A 641 36.26 17.65 -26.59
C SER A 641 37.46 18.36 -25.98
N GLN A 642 38.59 18.31 -26.69
CA GLN A 642 39.82 18.96 -26.24
C GLN A 642 39.77 20.47 -26.46
N VAL A 643 40.49 21.22 -25.64
CA VAL A 643 40.78 22.63 -25.86
C VAL A 643 41.92 22.70 -26.88
N THR A 644 41.65 23.21 -28.07
CA THR A 644 42.61 23.29 -29.19
C THR A 644 43.04 24.72 -29.51
N VAL A 645 42.25 25.71 -29.09
CA VAL A 645 42.52 27.14 -29.32
C VAL A 645 42.64 27.85 -27.98
N ASP A 646 43.70 28.63 -27.82
CA ASP A 646 43.85 29.58 -26.73
C ASP A 646 43.33 30.96 -27.15
N GLU A 647 42.22 31.37 -26.56
CA GLU A 647 41.61 32.69 -26.77
C GLU A 647 42.12 33.76 -25.78
N ALA A 648 42.75 33.33 -24.67
CA ALA A 648 43.20 34.21 -23.60
C ALA A 648 44.50 34.96 -23.97
N GLY A 649 45.27 34.44 -24.93
CA GLY A 649 46.47 35.10 -25.45
C GLY A 649 47.51 35.44 -24.38
N GLY A 650 47.53 34.68 -23.28
CA GLY A 650 48.43 34.92 -22.14
C GLY A 650 48.03 36.06 -21.19
N GLN A 651 46.75 36.45 -21.11
CA GLN A 651 46.29 37.37 -20.06
C GLN A 651 46.62 36.83 -18.65
N LEU A 652 47.53 37.51 -17.94
CA LEU A 652 48.02 37.10 -16.61
C LEU A 652 46.86 37.07 -15.59
N GLY A 653 46.54 35.87 -15.06
CA GLY A 653 45.57 35.68 -13.98
C GLY A 653 44.28 34.95 -14.35
N ASP A 654 44.11 34.55 -15.63
CA ASP A 654 42.97 33.73 -16.05
C ASP A 654 43.25 32.23 -15.85
N MET A 655 42.49 31.61 -14.94
CA MET A 655 42.61 30.19 -14.59
C MET A 655 41.86 29.28 -15.59
N CYS A 656 40.98 29.84 -16.42
CA CYS A 656 40.25 29.07 -17.44
C CYS A 656 41.21 28.54 -18.53
N HIS A 657 42.31 29.24 -18.78
CA HIS A 657 43.29 28.89 -19.81
C HIS A 657 44.04 27.55 -19.55
N SER A 658 44.15 27.09 -18.29
CA SER A 658 44.88 25.85 -17.97
C SER A 658 44.10 24.55 -18.25
N SER A 659 42.86 24.64 -18.72
CA SER A 659 42.00 23.46 -18.94
C SER A 659 42.33 22.74 -20.24
N LEU A 660 42.53 21.42 -20.19
CA LEU A 660 42.85 20.60 -21.38
C LEU A 660 41.61 20.10 -22.12
N THR A 661 40.49 19.98 -21.42
CA THR A 661 39.23 19.48 -21.97
C THR A 661 38.05 20.39 -21.64
N CYS A 662 36.98 20.30 -22.42
CA CYS A 662 35.73 20.99 -22.15
C CYS A 662 35.22 20.70 -20.74
N ASP A 663 35.26 19.43 -20.29
CA ASP A 663 34.71 19.05 -19.00
C ASP A 663 35.49 19.66 -17.82
N GLN A 664 36.82 19.76 -17.94
CA GLN A 664 37.66 20.48 -16.97
C GLN A 664 37.38 21.99 -16.99
N CYS A 665 37.20 22.56 -18.18
CA CYS A 665 36.87 23.98 -18.35
C CYS A 665 35.60 24.37 -17.61
N VAL A 666 34.50 23.62 -17.80
CA VAL A 666 33.19 23.93 -17.20
C VAL A 666 33.09 23.56 -15.71
N GLN A 667 34.07 22.83 -15.17
CA GLN A 667 34.10 22.45 -13.75
C GLN A 667 34.91 23.41 -12.87
N HIS A 668 35.65 24.36 -13.45
CA HIS A 668 36.36 25.37 -12.68
C HIS A 668 35.39 26.35 -12.01
N THR A 669 35.33 26.31 -10.67
CA THR A 669 34.40 27.10 -9.86
C THR A 669 34.97 28.44 -9.37
N ASP A 670 36.30 28.60 -9.31
CA ASP A 670 36.93 29.83 -8.79
C ASP A 670 36.79 31.03 -9.75
N GLN A 671 36.72 30.76 -11.04
CA GLN A 671 36.49 31.73 -12.10
C GLN A 671 35.43 31.13 -13.01
N ILE A 672 34.29 31.83 -13.20
CA ILE A 672 33.20 31.33 -14.04
C ILE A 672 33.72 31.15 -15.48
N CYS A 673 34.05 29.93 -15.86
CA CYS A 673 34.56 29.57 -17.18
C CYS A 673 33.44 29.02 -18.08
N GLY A 674 33.60 29.14 -19.38
CA GLY A 674 32.73 28.54 -20.38
C GLY A 674 33.52 28.04 -21.59
N TYR A 675 32.90 27.14 -22.34
CA TYR A 675 33.47 26.49 -23.51
C TYR A 675 32.90 27.09 -24.79
N CYS A 676 33.78 27.62 -25.63
CA CYS A 676 33.48 28.17 -26.94
C CYS A 676 33.97 27.22 -28.03
N PHE A 677 33.09 26.81 -28.94
CA PHE A 677 33.43 25.84 -29.97
C PHE A 677 32.76 26.12 -31.30
N GLU A 678 33.36 25.60 -32.37
CA GLU A 678 32.86 25.70 -33.73
C GLU A 678 32.39 24.32 -34.21
N VAL A 679 31.26 24.28 -34.91
CA VAL A 679 30.74 23.03 -35.49
C VAL A 679 31.02 23.03 -36.99
N ASP A 680 31.75 22.01 -37.45
CA ASP A 680 31.97 21.80 -38.88
C ASP A 680 30.64 21.41 -39.56
N PRO A 681 30.14 22.19 -40.54
CA PRO A 681 28.87 21.93 -41.20
C PRO A 681 28.85 20.64 -42.04
N THR A 682 30.01 20.04 -42.35
CA THR A 682 30.09 18.84 -43.19
C THR A 682 30.00 17.54 -42.38
N ASN A 683 30.67 17.49 -41.22
CA ASN A 683 30.76 16.29 -40.38
C ASN A 683 30.05 16.41 -39.03
N MET A 684 29.47 17.58 -38.72
CA MET A 684 28.89 17.94 -37.42
C MET A 684 29.85 17.65 -36.24
N SER A 685 31.15 17.71 -36.50
CA SER A 685 32.19 17.52 -35.49
C SER A 685 32.60 18.86 -34.90
N ILE A 686 32.92 18.86 -33.61
CA ILE A 686 33.45 20.02 -32.93
C ILE A 686 34.89 20.25 -33.40
N VAL A 687 35.16 21.45 -33.89
CA VAL A 687 36.47 21.95 -34.27
C VAL A 687 36.75 23.23 -33.50
N ASN A 688 38.04 23.57 -33.34
CA ASN A 688 38.47 24.83 -32.72
C ASN A 688 37.79 25.11 -31.36
N GLY A 689 38.00 24.24 -30.37
CA GLY A 689 37.43 24.38 -29.02
C GLY A 689 38.33 25.23 -28.12
N SER A 690 37.74 26.11 -27.31
CA SER A 690 38.48 27.03 -26.42
C SER A 690 37.78 27.20 -25.08
N CYS A 691 38.55 27.37 -24.01
CA CYS A 691 38.03 27.71 -22.69
C CYS A 691 38.25 29.20 -22.43
N ALA A 692 37.20 29.94 -22.08
CA ALA A 692 37.27 31.36 -21.81
C ALA A 692 36.46 31.74 -20.57
N ARG A 693 36.83 32.85 -19.93
CA ARG A 693 36.07 33.38 -18.80
C ARG A 693 34.76 34.02 -19.25
N ALA A 694 33.69 33.75 -18.52
CA ALA A 694 32.36 34.31 -18.77
C ALA A 694 32.18 35.71 -18.16
N VAL A 695 31.32 36.53 -18.76
CA VAL A 695 30.97 37.84 -18.20
C VAL A 695 30.23 37.65 -16.87
N GLN A 696 30.65 38.41 -15.85
CA GLN A 696 30.19 38.28 -14.46
C GLN A 696 28.68 38.54 -14.30
N ASP A 697 28.11 39.32 -15.22
CA ASP A 697 26.66 39.51 -15.39
C ASP A 697 26.20 38.85 -16.69
N TYR A 698 25.38 37.80 -16.57
CA TYR A 698 24.77 37.05 -17.66
C TYR A 698 25.77 36.27 -18.55
N ALA A 699 25.97 35.01 -18.17
CA ALA A 699 26.77 33.96 -18.81
C ALA A 699 26.42 33.58 -20.27
N THR A 700 25.85 34.50 -21.05
CA THR A 700 25.47 34.30 -22.46
C THR A 700 26.65 34.44 -23.43
N GLN A 701 27.75 35.02 -22.96
CA GLN A 701 28.95 35.30 -23.74
C GLN A 701 30.23 35.26 -22.90
N ALA A 702 31.36 35.07 -23.59
CA ALA A 702 32.70 35.16 -23.02
C ALA A 702 33.13 36.63 -22.84
N ILE A 703 34.06 36.91 -21.92
CA ILE A 703 34.67 38.25 -21.79
C ILE A 703 35.55 38.56 -23.00
N TYR A 704 36.20 37.55 -23.58
CA TYR A 704 37.13 37.66 -24.69
C TYR A 704 37.00 36.46 -25.65
N GLY A 705 37.64 36.56 -26.81
CA GLY A 705 37.66 35.50 -27.82
C GLY A 705 36.43 35.45 -28.72
N ARG A 706 36.33 34.40 -29.53
CA ARG A 706 35.27 34.21 -30.55
C ARG A 706 33.83 34.24 -30.01
N CYS A 707 33.63 33.89 -28.74
CA CYS A 707 32.33 33.91 -28.08
C CYS A 707 32.03 35.20 -27.30
N SER A 708 32.77 36.29 -27.55
CA SER A 708 32.62 37.56 -26.82
C SER A 708 31.47 38.46 -27.32
N ASN A 709 30.99 38.25 -28.55
CA ASN A 709 29.92 39.07 -29.14
C ASN A 709 28.63 38.24 -29.32
N THR A 710 27.46 38.85 -29.05
CA THR A 710 26.14 38.25 -29.25
C THR A 710 25.78 38.07 -30.73
N SER A 711 26.37 38.89 -31.62
CA SER A 711 26.21 38.77 -33.08
C SER A 711 27.20 37.76 -33.69
N ARG A 712 27.31 36.58 -33.08
CA ARG A 712 28.26 35.53 -33.49
C ARG A 712 27.78 34.77 -34.74
N PRO A 713 28.70 34.28 -35.59
CA PRO A 713 28.38 33.36 -36.67
C PRO A 713 27.58 32.15 -36.17
N THR A 714 26.64 31.65 -36.98
CA THR A 714 25.74 30.54 -36.58
C THR A 714 26.47 29.22 -36.29
N ASN A 715 27.71 29.06 -36.76
CA ASN A 715 28.57 27.90 -36.51
C ASN A 715 29.34 27.95 -35.18
N ILE A 716 29.30 29.09 -34.45
CA ILE A 716 30.02 29.27 -33.18
C ILE A 716 29.03 29.25 -32.01
N HIS A 717 29.29 28.36 -31.05
CA HIS A 717 28.42 28.14 -29.90
C HIS A 717 29.18 28.35 -28.59
N TRP A 718 28.45 28.87 -27.60
CA TRP A 718 28.94 29.12 -26.25
C TRP A 718 28.10 28.33 -25.25
N ILE A 719 28.77 27.56 -24.39
CA ILE A 719 28.13 26.77 -23.34
C ILE A 719 28.92 26.89 -22.04
N MET A 720 28.22 26.85 -20.91
CA MET A 720 28.79 27.10 -19.58
C MET A 720 28.70 25.89 -18.67
N ASP A 721 27.55 25.22 -18.71
CA ASP A 721 27.20 24.22 -17.70
C ASP A 721 27.29 22.78 -18.26
N ALA A 722 27.68 22.63 -19.53
CA ALA A 722 27.57 21.38 -20.28
C ALA A 722 28.67 21.27 -21.34
N CYS A 723 28.98 20.03 -21.77
CA CYS A 723 29.83 19.75 -22.92
C CYS A 723 29.06 18.91 -23.95
N PRO A 724 29.25 19.12 -25.26
CA PRO A 724 28.51 18.37 -26.26
C PRO A 724 29.02 16.93 -26.28
N THR A 725 28.11 15.96 -26.26
CA THR A 725 28.47 14.56 -26.19
C THR A 725 27.42 13.69 -26.86
N LYS A 726 27.87 12.58 -27.47
CA LYS A 726 26.98 11.56 -28.06
C LYS A 726 26.40 10.60 -26.99
N TYR A 727 26.87 10.70 -25.74
CA TYR A 727 26.55 9.76 -24.66
C TYR A 727 25.50 10.29 -23.67
N SER A 728 24.88 11.45 -23.92
CA SER A 728 23.90 12.03 -22.98
C SER A 728 22.74 11.09 -22.68
N TRP A 729 22.30 10.29 -23.66
CA TRP A 729 21.21 9.32 -23.52
C TRP A 729 21.47 8.27 -22.43
N MET A 730 22.73 7.94 -22.12
CA MET A 730 23.08 7.01 -21.05
C MET A 730 22.65 7.54 -19.68
N ILE A 731 22.74 8.86 -19.48
CA ILE A 731 22.30 9.52 -18.24
C ILE A 731 20.78 9.45 -18.13
N LEU A 732 20.05 9.73 -19.22
CA LEU A 732 18.59 9.61 -19.23
C LEU A 732 18.14 8.19 -18.88
N ILE A 733 18.72 7.18 -19.52
CA ILE A 733 18.43 5.78 -19.23
C ILE A 733 18.78 5.44 -17.78
N GLY A 734 19.94 5.87 -17.30
CA GLY A 734 20.35 5.69 -15.90
C GLY A 734 19.35 6.26 -14.91
N LEU A 735 18.81 7.46 -15.17
CA LEU A 735 17.79 8.10 -14.34
C LEU A 735 16.47 7.31 -14.36
N VAL A 736 16.05 6.80 -15.51
CA VAL A 736 14.84 5.96 -15.63
C VAL A 736 15.00 4.65 -14.85
N PHE A 737 16.15 3.97 -14.98
CA PHE A 737 16.44 2.75 -14.20
C PHE A 737 16.51 3.03 -12.71
N TYR A 738 17.08 4.18 -12.31
CA TYR A 738 17.11 4.63 -10.93
C TYR A 738 15.69 4.79 -10.37
N LEU A 739 14.80 5.47 -11.09
CA LEU A 739 13.41 5.66 -10.65
C LEU A 739 12.61 4.36 -10.64
N MET A 740 12.89 3.45 -11.58
CA MET A 740 12.30 2.10 -11.60
C MET A 740 12.68 1.30 -10.35
N GLY A 741 13.91 1.44 -9.86
CA GLY A 741 14.36 0.83 -8.61
C GLY A 741 13.83 1.54 -7.38
N PHE A 742 13.82 2.88 -7.38
CA PHE A 742 13.53 3.70 -6.21
C PHE A 742 12.03 3.75 -5.87
N ALA A 743 11.18 4.13 -6.84
CA ALA A 743 9.77 4.44 -6.57
C ALA A 743 8.95 3.26 -6.00
N PRO A 744 9.13 2.01 -6.48
CA PRO A 744 8.38 0.87 -5.97
C PRO A 744 8.85 0.31 -4.62
N GLY A 745 9.92 0.82 -4.01
CA GLY A 745 10.37 0.35 -2.70
C GLY A 745 10.76 1.51 -1.81
N MET A 746 12.00 2.00 -1.93
CA MET A 746 12.52 3.10 -1.10
C MET A 746 11.67 4.38 -1.16
N GLY A 747 10.87 4.60 -2.20
CA GLY A 747 9.96 5.73 -2.28
C GLY A 747 8.87 5.76 -1.20
N HIS A 748 8.21 4.62 -0.93
CA HIS A 748 7.05 4.57 -0.03
C HIS A 748 7.23 3.72 1.22
N LEU A 749 8.11 2.71 1.19
CA LEU A 749 8.28 1.78 2.32
C LEU A 749 8.80 2.43 3.61
N PRO A 750 9.78 3.36 3.58
CA PRO A 750 10.20 4.06 4.79
C PRO A 750 9.04 4.78 5.49
N TRP A 751 8.11 5.34 4.73
CA TRP A 751 6.93 6.02 5.28
C TRP A 751 5.97 5.03 5.94
N ILE A 752 5.67 3.90 5.27
CA ILE A 752 4.76 2.87 5.79
C ILE A 752 5.34 2.21 7.05
N ILE A 753 6.59 1.75 6.99
CA ILE A 753 7.24 1.03 8.09
C ILE A 753 7.30 1.91 9.33
N ASN A 754 7.62 3.21 9.19
CA ASN A 754 7.67 4.12 10.33
C ASN A 754 6.31 4.25 11.06
N VAL A 755 5.18 4.22 10.35
CA VAL A 755 3.85 4.26 11.02
C VAL A 755 3.52 2.93 11.72
N GLU A 756 4.08 1.81 11.25
CA GLU A 756 3.86 0.46 11.78
C GLU A 756 4.83 0.07 12.90
N LEU A 757 5.99 0.75 13.03
CA LEU A 757 7.09 0.34 13.89
C LEU A 757 6.93 0.73 15.38
N TYR A 758 6.15 1.78 15.66
CA TYR A 758 6.05 2.37 16.99
C TYR A 758 4.74 2.02 17.72
N PRO A 759 4.79 1.79 19.04
CA PRO A 759 3.60 1.61 19.87
C PRO A 759 2.75 2.89 19.91
N ASN A 760 1.46 2.77 20.23
CA ASN A 760 0.46 3.85 20.13
C ASN A 760 0.92 5.16 20.82
N TRP A 761 1.44 5.09 22.05
CA TRP A 761 1.87 6.27 22.82
C TRP A 761 3.12 6.97 22.28
N ALA A 762 4.01 6.25 21.58
CA ALA A 762 5.27 6.79 21.06
C ALA A 762 5.20 7.10 19.57
N ARG A 763 4.12 6.72 18.88
CA ARG A 763 4.03 6.74 17.42
C ARG A 763 4.17 8.13 16.83
N SER A 764 3.50 9.14 17.40
CA SER A 764 3.56 10.49 16.83
C SER A 764 4.96 11.08 16.97
N ASN A 765 5.57 10.95 18.14
CA ASN A 765 6.91 11.46 18.41
C ASN A 765 8.01 10.68 17.65
N GLY A 766 7.89 9.36 17.55
CA GLY A 766 8.79 8.50 16.77
C GLY A 766 8.76 8.83 15.28
N ASN A 767 7.55 8.95 14.70
CA ASN A 767 7.39 9.38 13.31
C ASN A 767 7.91 10.81 13.08
N ALA A 768 7.61 11.74 13.99
CA ALA A 768 8.11 13.12 13.88
C ALA A 768 9.64 13.18 13.83
N LEU A 769 10.33 12.38 14.65
CA LEU A 769 11.79 12.29 14.62
C LEU A 769 12.31 11.65 13.32
N ALA A 770 11.67 10.59 12.83
CA ALA A 770 12.04 9.95 11.57
C ALA A 770 11.86 10.91 10.38
N VAL A 771 10.75 11.65 10.33
CA VAL A 771 10.48 12.64 9.29
C VAL A 771 11.40 13.86 9.40
N ALA A 772 11.72 14.32 10.62
CA ALA A 772 12.74 15.35 10.82
C ALA A 772 14.12 14.89 10.33
N THR A 773 14.48 13.62 10.56
CA THR A 773 15.70 13.01 10.04
C THR A 773 15.69 12.97 8.51
N ASN A 774 14.55 12.65 7.90
CA ASN A 774 14.37 12.74 6.45
C ASN A 774 14.69 14.15 5.95
N TRP A 775 14.05 15.18 6.49
CA TRP A 775 14.27 16.56 6.06
C TRP A 775 15.69 17.06 6.31
N LEU A 776 16.33 16.65 7.41
CA LEU A 776 17.71 17.00 7.70
C LEU A 776 18.69 16.32 6.73
N ALA A 777 18.49 15.05 6.41
CA ALA A 777 19.30 14.34 5.41
C ALA A 777 19.09 14.94 4.01
N ASN A 778 17.86 15.33 3.68
CA ASN A 778 17.52 16.05 2.45
C ASN A 778 18.27 17.39 2.37
N LEU A 779 18.32 18.14 3.48
CA LEU A 779 19.02 19.42 3.56
C LEU A 779 20.50 19.26 3.24
N ILE A 780 21.16 18.30 3.90
CA ILE A 780 22.58 18.02 3.73
C ILE A 780 22.85 17.75 2.25
N ILE A 781 22.15 16.77 1.66
CA ILE A 781 22.39 16.36 0.27
C ILE A 781 22.06 17.46 -0.74
N SER A 782 20.99 18.22 -0.51
CA SER A 782 20.54 19.26 -1.45
C SER A 782 21.44 20.50 -1.43
N MET A 783 21.98 20.87 -0.27
CA MET A 783 22.97 21.95 -0.14
C MET A 783 24.35 21.52 -0.65
N THR A 784 24.76 20.27 -0.42
CA THR A 784 26.11 19.84 -0.80
C THR A 784 26.21 19.36 -2.25
N PHE A 785 25.11 19.07 -2.95
CA PHE A 785 25.16 18.43 -4.27
C PHE A 785 26.02 19.17 -5.29
N LEU A 786 25.76 20.46 -5.54
CA LEU A 786 26.51 21.22 -6.54
C LEU A 786 27.99 21.33 -6.13
N THR A 787 28.26 21.64 -4.87
CA THR A 787 29.62 21.67 -4.29
C THR A 787 30.33 20.32 -4.41
N MET A 788 29.63 19.20 -4.21
CA MET A 788 30.18 17.85 -4.38
C MET A 788 30.48 17.55 -5.85
N THR A 789 29.62 17.94 -6.78
CA THR A 789 29.88 17.73 -8.20
C THR A 789 31.08 18.54 -8.71
N ALA A 790 31.37 19.68 -8.09
CA ALA A 790 32.58 20.46 -8.36
C ALA A 790 33.83 19.86 -7.70
N SER A 791 33.76 19.45 -6.43
CA SER A 791 34.93 18.98 -5.67
C SER A 791 35.30 17.51 -5.89
N LEU A 792 34.31 16.61 -5.94
CA LEU A 792 34.50 15.18 -6.16
C LEU A 792 34.42 14.77 -7.63
N THR A 793 33.95 15.67 -8.52
CA THR A 793 33.44 15.43 -9.88
C THR A 793 31.99 14.90 -9.94
N ARG A 794 31.34 15.08 -11.10
CA ARG A 794 29.98 14.57 -11.37
C ARG A 794 29.87 13.05 -11.15
N TYR A 795 30.79 12.27 -11.72
CA TYR A 795 30.77 10.81 -11.58
C TYR A 795 31.09 10.37 -10.14
N GLY A 796 32.02 11.04 -9.46
CA GLY A 796 32.39 10.74 -8.07
C GLY A 796 31.20 10.90 -7.12
N THR A 797 30.37 11.91 -7.35
CA THR A 797 29.13 12.15 -6.59
C THR A 797 28.14 11.00 -6.70
N PHE A 798 27.86 10.50 -7.92
CA PHE A 798 26.94 9.37 -8.09
C PHE A 798 27.50 8.05 -7.55
N PHE A 799 28.83 7.83 -7.60
CA PHE A 799 29.44 6.68 -6.93
C PHE A 799 29.35 6.76 -5.41
N LEU A 800 29.43 7.96 -4.81
CA LEU A 800 29.20 8.13 -3.39
C LEU A 800 27.77 7.76 -2.99
N PHE A 801 26.77 8.23 -3.76
CA PHE A 801 25.37 7.84 -3.54
C PHE A 801 25.15 6.33 -3.69
N ALA A 802 25.83 5.69 -4.65
CA ALA A 802 25.80 4.23 -4.78
C ALA A 802 26.34 3.55 -3.52
N GLY A 803 27.43 4.05 -2.94
CA GLY A 803 27.97 3.57 -1.67
C GLY A 803 26.97 3.67 -0.52
N PHE A 804 26.27 4.79 -0.38
CA PHE A 804 25.21 4.94 0.62
C PHE A 804 24.03 3.98 0.38
N ALA A 805 23.62 3.78 -0.87
CA ALA A 805 22.55 2.84 -1.21
C ALA A 805 22.93 1.38 -0.88
N ILE A 806 24.18 0.98 -1.14
CA ILE A 806 24.70 -0.36 -0.78
C ILE A 806 24.72 -0.54 0.73
N LEU A 807 25.21 0.47 1.48
CA LEU A 807 25.21 0.43 2.94
C LEU A 807 23.77 0.33 3.49
N GLY A 808 22.84 1.10 2.92
CA GLY A 808 21.43 1.03 3.25
C GLY A 808 20.84 -0.36 2.98
N ALA A 809 21.23 -1.03 1.88
CA ALA A 809 20.79 -2.39 1.57
C ALA A 809 21.27 -3.40 2.61
N ILE A 810 22.54 -3.30 3.03
CA ILE A 810 23.13 -4.18 4.04
C ILE A 810 22.44 -3.98 5.39
N LEU A 811 22.28 -2.73 5.84
CA LEU A 811 21.64 -2.44 7.13
C LEU A 811 20.15 -2.83 7.12
N SER A 812 19.46 -2.62 6.00
CA SER A 812 18.07 -3.06 5.84
C SER A 812 17.96 -4.59 5.88
N TYR A 813 18.91 -5.31 5.30
CA TYR A 813 18.97 -6.76 5.40
C TYR A 813 19.22 -7.23 6.84
N LEU A 814 20.07 -6.55 7.61
CA LEU A 814 20.42 -6.99 8.96
C LEU A 814 19.37 -6.64 10.03
N PHE A 815 18.74 -5.46 9.94
CA PHE A 815 17.99 -4.89 11.08
C PHE A 815 16.49 -4.68 10.84
N VAL A 816 16.02 -4.58 9.60
CA VAL A 816 14.61 -4.24 9.32
C VAL A 816 13.73 -5.49 9.49
N PRO A 817 12.72 -5.46 10.38
CA PRO A 817 11.77 -6.56 10.54
C PRO A 817 10.74 -6.59 9.40
N GLU A 818 10.04 -7.71 9.26
CA GLU A 818 8.87 -7.78 8.38
C GLU A 818 7.64 -7.25 9.12
N THR A 819 6.89 -6.33 8.51
CA THR A 819 5.71 -5.70 9.13
C THR A 819 4.39 -6.07 8.45
N LYS A 820 4.42 -6.74 7.28
CA LYS A 820 3.21 -7.04 6.51
C LYS A 820 2.28 -7.99 7.26
N GLY A 821 1.04 -7.53 7.49
CA GLY A 821 -0.04 -8.36 8.04
C GLY A 821 0.03 -8.58 9.54
N ILE A 822 0.94 -7.91 10.23
CA ILE A 822 1.03 -7.92 11.70
C ILE A 822 0.21 -6.75 12.24
N SER A 823 -0.60 -6.98 13.27
CA SER A 823 -1.36 -5.90 13.90
C SER A 823 -0.40 -4.93 14.60
N ILE A 824 -0.77 -3.65 14.72
CA ILE A 824 0.16 -2.63 15.24
C ILE A 824 0.53 -2.90 16.71
N ASP A 825 -0.37 -3.56 17.44
CA ASP A 825 -0.20 -3.85 18.86
C ASP A 825 0.64 -5.13 19.11
N GLU A 826 0.82 -5.98 18.08
CA GLU A 826 1.68 -7.18 18.12
C GLU A 826 3.14 -6.91 17.69
N ILE A 827 3.45 -5.74 17.12
CA ILE A 827 4.82 -5.37 16.73
C ILE A 827 5.58 -4.89 17.98
N THR A 828 5.86 -5.80 18.90
CA THR A 828 6.87 -5.58 19.95
C THR A 828 8.22 -6.05 19.41
N ILE A 829 9.10 -5.09 19.13
CA ILE A 829 10.48 -5.40 18.75
C ILE A 829 11.19 -5.96 20.00
N ASN A 830 11.26 -7.29 20.09
CA ASN A 830 12.13 -7.99 21.03
C ASN A 830 13.62 -7.62 20.81
#